data_AF-A0A8T1IE96-F1
#
_entry.id   AF-A0A8T1IE96-F1
#
_cell.length_a   1.000
_cell.length_b   1.000
_cell.length_c   1.000
_cell.angle_alpha   90.00
_cell.angle_beta   90.00
_cell.angle_gamma   90.00
#
_symmetry.space_group_name_H-M   'P 1'
#
loop_
_entity.id
_entity.type
_entity.pdbx_description
1 polymer ?
#
loop_
_entity_poly.entity_id
_entity_poly.type
_entity_poly.pdbx_seq_one_letter_code
_entity_poly.pdbx_strand_id
1 'polypeptide(L)'
;MNSVAVPLKRSFVEKTLDTMFVLVLMLLFGISIACTLGNNNWNLDLADESTPWYIKEDSNGYIFLSYVILFNNLIPLSMYVTMEGVRFVHARYIENDLEMYDTKTDTPAQVRNSNINEDLGQIQYIFSDKTGTLTCNEMIFAKCTIGGLRYNDIEVDPAKRARPGTRFNDGRLLARLNSNHSTKKEIHDFLLLLTICNTVIPETSVPASPTSSSDSCSVETPTIKYNASSPDEEALVLAAADLGYVLESRDGPMCHTLIQGRPMSFEILNVLEFNSDRKRMSVIVRFPDGSIVLYCKGADDIIFDLLSKSQPQGVAHVTRGHLQEYASEGLRTLTTAMRRLTQEEYGQWNQLYRQAEFSMEGRAAKIAKVSAIIEVELTLLGATAIEDRLQDGVEESICALRKAGIKFWVLTGDKKETALSIGMSSHVIDDNMDVIVLGQRDKGSLRTRLEELYVDLVEDKWGSDETSSATSVLLEALKRAILYLWDLVKLALVGRDEEAEARKKRRRLPRREHAGADAAPTDSPAHYDEVYPALPNRDITENSFNRDLCDHDFEPKTDNMTGGTGSMSSGDFIDEELEFAMVIDGKTLALVLDDDIKYLFLAVATQCKSVICCRCSPSQKASVVKLVTEPTLMFSPGNITLAIGDGANDVPMIQAANVGVGISGKEGRQAVLSSDYSIAEFQYLKRLLLVHGNYSYKRISKLILFSFMKNVALSMSNFFLAMETMYSGLLMYFSIFFTLYNALFTTIPIVVIAMYNQDVSPAVLMQYPTLYVNGLKNRSFNWLSFFGWCVLGAWHAYVVYAVPFFTNGSIVWYFSSASSKLQFDKRDLGLWANGVASYTYLITASTVQVSLMTSNWTRTNVLSTVGTLVFYYLFTAFFCAVFGWTKTDFYDTEVGFGVVSQLVNEAWFWLGLLFSVVVAILPNYIAKAGRVLFYPEPSHLMREWNRLAKGEDAAVVMDSPRLVRRNTGFAFSHCPGESEMALGMYRSSNTRGQSRAGQRSDLTDVGLRVQSPSSSTADGSSPSPKALD
;
A
#
# COMPACT_ATOMS: atom_id res chain seq x y z
N MET A 1 -3.86 30.12 -3.57
CA MET A 1 -2.60 30.34 -4.32
C MET A 1 -1.76 29.08 -4.46
N ASN A 2 -1.64 28.22 -3.43
CA ASN A 2 -0.78 27.02 -3.51
C ASN A 2 -1.45 25.78 -4.15
N SER A 3 -2.77 25.78 -4.35
CA SER A 3 -3.49 24.70 -5.06
C SER A 3 -3.48 24.97 -6.56
N VAL A 4 -2.64 24.24 -7.29
CA VAL A 4 -2.61 24.25 -8.77
C VAL A 4 -3.77 23.38 -9.28
N ALA A 5 -4.18 23.61 -10.53
CA ALA A 5 -5.11 22.70 -11.23
C ALA A 5 -4.61 21.25 -11.13
N VAL A 6 -5.54 20.30 -10.92
CA VAL A 6 -5.21 18.89 -10.77
C VAL A 6 -4.45 18.42 -12.02
N PRO A 7 -3.19 17.94 -11.88
CA PRO A 7 -2.40 17.53 -13.02
C PRO A 7 -2.94 16.23 -13.62
N LEU A 8 -2.85 16.10 -14.94
CA LEU A 8 -3.12 14.83 -15.61
C LEU A 8 -2.00 13.84 -15.29
N LYS A 9 -2.29 12.85 -14.43
CA LYS A 9 -1.33 11.80 -14.09
C LYS A 9 -1.42 10.65 -15.09
N ARG A 10 -0.27 10.19 -15.59
CA ARG A 10 -0.13 9.04 -16.49
C ARG A 10 0.66 7.95 -15.81
N SER A 11 0.20 6.71 -15.92
CA SER A 11 0.83 5.56 -15.25
C SER A 11 2.22 5.26 -15.78
N PHE A 12 3.06 4.64 -14.96
CA PHE A 12 4.40 4.22 -15.39
C PHE A 12 4.34 3.14 -16.48
N VAL A 13 3.37 2.24 -16.37
CA VAL A 13 3.10 1.21 -17.38
C VAL A 13 2.78 1.86 -18.72
N GLU A 14 1.92 2.88 -18.75
CA GLU A 14 1.55 3.57 -19.98
C GLU A 14 2.73 4.31 -20.63
N LYS A 15 3.58 4.97 -19.85
CA LYS A 15 4.81 5.60 -20.36
C LYS A 15 5.76 4.58 -20.99
N THR A 16 5.91 3.42 -20.36
CA THR A 16 6.73 2.32 -20.89
C THR A 16 6.11 1.75 -22.17
N LEU A 17 4.79 1.64 -22.20
CA LEU A 17 4.02 1.16 -23.32
C LEU A 17 4.18 2.06 -24.56
N ASP A 18 4.18 3.39 -24.41
CA ASP A 18 4.48 4.34 -25.49
C ASP A 18 5.85 4.05 -26.14
N THR A 19 6.87 3.73 -25.32
CA THR A 19 8.20 3.36 -25.85
C THR A 19 8.20 2.02 -26.59
N MET A 20 7.41 1.05 -26.13
CA MET A 20 7.22 -0.23 -26.84
C MET A 20 6.50 -0.03 -28.17
N PHE A 21 5.52 0.87 -28.25
CA PHE A 21 4.84 1.20 -29.50
C PHE A 21 5.77 1.80 -30.54
N VAL A 22 6.67 2.70 -30.14
CA VAL A 22 7.68 3.24 -31.05
C VAL A 22 8.53 2.11 -31.64
N LEU A 23 8.94 1.14 -30.83
CA LEU A 23 9.69 -0.02 -31.32
C LEU A 23 8.86 -0.89 -32.29
N VAL A 24 7.59 -1.14 -31.98
CA VAL A 24 6.69 -1.90 -32.88
C VAL A 24 6.46 -1.14 -34.20
N LEU A 25 6.39 0.19 -34.16
CA LEU A 25 6.30 1.02 -35.36
C LEU A 25 7.59 0.93 -36.21
N MET A 26 8.76 0.92 -35.57
CA MET A 26 10.03 0.69 -36.26
C MET A 26 10.09 -0.72 -36.88
N LEU A 27 9.57 -1.74 -36.19
CA LEU A 27 9.45 -3.10 -36.73
C LEU A 27 8.49 -3.16 -37.92
N LEU A 28 7.35 -2.48 -37.85
CA LEU A 28 6.40 -2.35 -38.96
C LEU A 28 7.09 -1.82 -40.22
N PHE A 29 7.75 -0.66 -40.12
CA PHE A 29 8.48 -0.09 -41.25
C PHE A 29 9.63 -0.98 -41.73
N GLY A 30 10.37 -1.61 -40.81
CA GLY A 30 11.45 -2.54 -41.14
C GLY A 30 10.97 -3.73 -41.97
N ILE A 31 9.85 -4.36 -41.57
CA ILE A 31 9.24 -5.47 -42.30
C ILE A 31 8.70 -5.00 -43.65
N SER A 32 8.02 -3.84 -43.71
CA SER A 32 7.52 -3.30 -44.97
C SER A 32 8.64 -2.97 -45.97
N ILE A 33 9.78 -2.45 -45.48
CA ILE A 33 10.99 -2.23 -46.30
C ILE A 33 11.54 -3.58 -46.80
N ALA A 34 11.66 -4.58 -45.92
CA ALA A 34 12.16 -5.90 -46.29
C ALA A 34 11.30 -6.56 -47.39
N CYS A 35 9.97 -6.51 -47.27
CA CYS A 35 9.07 -7.03 -48.30
C CYS A 35 9.13 -6.23 -49.62
N THR A 36 9.33 -4.90 -49.53
CA THR A 36 9.51 -4.05 -50.71
C THR A 36 10.82 -4.38 -51.45
N LEU A 37 11.90 -4.57 -50.70
CA LEU A 37 13.18 -5.01 -51.27
C LEU A 37 13.05 -6.39 -51.90
N GLY A 38 12.37 -7.34 -51.23
CA GLY A 38 12.10 -8.67 -51.78
C GLY A 38 11.34 -8.62 -53.11
N ASN A 39 10.28 -7.82 -53.19
CA ASN A 39 9.53 -7.60 -54.43
C ASN A 39 10.39 -6.98 -55.55
N ASN A 40 11.23 -6.01 -55.21
CA ASN A 40 12.09 -5.34 -56.19
C ASN A 40 13.25 -6.23 -56.67
N ASN A 41 13.81 -7.07 -55.78
CA ASN A 41 14.86 -8.02 -56.14
C ASN A 41 14.33 -9.13 -57.05
N TRP A 42 13.08 -9.58 -56.84
CA TRP A 42 12.39 -10.48 -57.76
C TRP A 42 12.24 -9.89 -59.17
N ASN A 43 11.90 -8.60 -59.27
CA ASN A 43 11.85 -7.92 -60.57
C ASN A 43 13.22 -7.84 -61.27
N LEU A 44 14.33 -7.95 -60.53
CA LEU A 44 15.68 -7.96 -61.08
C LEU A 44 16.11 -9.36 -61.56
N ASP A 45 15.75 -10.43 -60.85
CA ASP A 45 16.11 -11.81 -61.21
C ASP A 45 15.33 -12.35 -62.43
N LEU A 46 14.11 -11.86 -62.70
CA LEU A 46 13.33 -12.22 -63.91
C LEU A 46 13.55 -11.31 -65.12
N ALA A 47 14.30 -10.23 -64.98
CA ALA A 47 14.63 -9.37 -66.13
C ALA A 47 15.47 -10.11 -67.20
N ASP A 48 16.12 -11.24 -66.84
CA ASP A 48 16.88 -12.08 -67.77
C ASP A 48 16.08 -13.29 -68.33
N GLU A 49 14.93 -13.69 -67.76
CA GLU A 49 14.05 -14.74 -68.32
C GLU A 49 12.55 -14.48 -68.06
N SER A 50 11.86 -14.03 -69.12
CA SER A 50 10.40 -14.04 -69.33
C SER A 50 9.51 -13.65 -68.13
N THR A 51 9.08 -12.39 -68.08
CA THR A 51 7.93 -11.98 -67.25
C THR A 51 6.72 -12.88 -67.53
N PRO A 52 6.03 -13.42 -66.50
CA PRO A 52 4.87 -14.29 -66.71
C PRO A 52 3.78 -13.56 -67.49
N TRP A 53 3.21 -14.20 -68.52
CA TRP A 53 2.26 -13.59 -69.48
C TRP A 53 1.01 -12.93 -68.84
N TYR A 54 0.71 -13.25 -67.58
CA TYR A 54 -0.43 -12.75 -66.83
C TYR A 54 -0.10 -11.56 -65.90
N ILE A 55 1.16 -11.15 -65.78
CA ILE A 55 1.60 -10.00 -64.97
C ILE A 55 2.05 -8.89 -65.92
N LYS A 56 1.27 -7.80 -66.02
CA LYS A 56 1.66 -6.62 -66.80
C LYS A 56 2.70 -5.80 -66.03
N GLU A 57 3.74 -5.33 -66.72
CA GLU A 57 4.77 -4.43 -66.19
C GLU A 57 4.20 -3.02 -65.94
N ASP A 58 3.42 -2.84 -64.87
CA ASP A 58 3.16 -1.51 -64.33
C ASP A 58 4.09 -1.27 -63.13
N SER A 59 4.84 -0.17 -63.17
CA SER A 59 5.75 0.21 -62.08
C SER A 59 4.95 0.50 -60.81
N ASN A 60 4.94 -0.44 -59.87
CA ASN A 60 4.27 -0.29 -58.57
C ASN A 60 5.08 0.62 -57.62
N GLY A 61 5.11 1.93 -57.92
CA GLY A 61 5.77 2.95 -57.09
C GLY A 61 5.22 3.07 -55.65
N TYR A 62 4.08 2.44 -55.36
CA TYR A 62 3.40 2.46 -54.05
C TYR A 62 3.38 1.11 -53.33
N ILE A 63 4.19 0.12 -53.74
CA ILE A 63 4.19 -1.22 -53.11
C ILE A 63 4.58 -1.18 -51.63
N PHE A 64 5.48 -0.26 -51.26
CA PHE A 64 5.83 -0.01 -49.85
C PHE A 64 4.63 0.39 -49.00
N LEU A 65 3.79 1.32 -49.49
CA LEU A 65 2.61 1.76 -48.76
C LEU A 65 1.58 0.63 -48.62
N SER A 66 1.47 -0.23 -49.63
CA SER A 66 0.61 -1.42 -49.58
C SER A 66 1.04 -2.37 -48.46
N TYR A 67 2.35 -2.57 -48.27
CA TYR A 67 2.88 -3.36 -47.15
C TYR A 67 2.69 -2.70 -45.78
N VAL A 68 2.77 -1.37 -45.69
CA VAL A 68 2.47 -0.66 -44.44
C VAL A 68 0.99 -0.88 -44.05
N ILE A 69 0.08 -0.83 -45.01
CA ILE A 69 -1.34 -1.09 -44.78
C ILE A 69 -1.58 -2.55 -44.38
N LEU A 70 -0.92 -3.51 -45.06
CA LEU A 70 -1.02 -4.94 -44.76
C LEU A 70 -0.62 -5.26 -43.31
N PHE A 71 0.48 -4.66 -42.85
CA PHE A 71 1.04 -4.92 -41.52
C PHE A 71 0.55 -3.93 -40.43
N ASN A 72 -0.37 -3.01 -40.74
CA ASN A 72 -0.89 -2.04 -39.77
C ASN A 72 -1.47 -2.69 -38.50
N ASN A 73 -2.02 -3.91 -38.63
CA ASN A 73 -2.53 -4.70 -37.51
C ASN A 73 -1.44 -5.15 -36.51
N LEU A 74 -0.15 -4.91 -36.79
CA LEU A 74 0.93 -5.11 -35.82
C LEU A 74 0.78 -4.16 -34.62
N ILE A 75 0.20 -2.98 -34.84
CA ILE A 75 -0.11 -2.01 -33.79
C ILE A 75 -1.45 -2.40 -33.15
N PRO A 76 -1.48 -2.80 -31.86
CA PRO A 76 -2.71 -3.18 -31.18
C PRO A 76 -3.64 -1.98 -30.88
N LEU A 77 -4.35 -1.49 -31.89
CA LEU A 77 -5.25 -0.31 -31.76
C LEU A 77 -6.35 -0.50 -30.71
N SER A 78 -6.90 -1.71 -30.58
CA SER A 78 -7.97 -1.99 -29.61
C SER A 78 -7.48 -2.09 -28.15
N MET A 79 -6.16 -2.15 -27.92
CA MET A 79 -5.61 -2.38 -26.58
C MET A 79 -5.90 -1.21 -25.62
N TYR A 80 -5.73 0.04 -26.06
CA TYR A 80 -6.00 1.20 -25.18
C TYR A 80 -7.46 1.21 -24.71
N VAL A 81 -8.42 0.99 -25.60
CA VAL A 81 -9.85 0.94 -25.25
C VAL A 81 -10.11 -0.20 -24.26
N THR A 82 -9.51 -1.37 -24.46
CA THR A 82 -9.69 -2.50 -23.55
C THR A 82 -9.03 -2.27 -22.19
N MET A 83 -7.87 -1.61 -22.16
CA MET A 83 -7.15 -1.25 -20.94
C MET A 83 -7.95 -0.25 -20.11
N GLU A 84 -8.50 0.79 -20.73
CA GLU A 84 -9.39 1.76 -20.07
C GLU A 84 -10.63 1.09 -19.48
N GLY A 85 -11.26 0.17 -20.23
CA GLY A 85 -12.40 -0.60 -19.72
C GLY A 85 -12.04 -1.47 -18.51
N VAL A 86 -10.86 -2.11 -18.51
CA VAL A 86 -10.38 -2.91 -17.38
C VAL A 86 -10.03 -2.03 -16.17
N ARG A 87 -9.35 -0.89 -16.39
CA ARG A 87 -9.04 0.11 -15.36
C ARG A 87 -10.30 0.62 -14.67
N PHE A 88 -11.35 0.92 -15.45
CA PHE A 88 -12.64 1.33 -14.89
C PHE A 88 -13.27 0.24 -14.01
N VAL A 89 -13.22 -1.03 -14.43
CA VAL A 89 -13.72 -2.15 -13.61
C VAL A 89 -12.90 -2.33 -12.33
N HIS A 90 -11.57 -2.17 -12.40
CA HIS A 90 -10.72 -2.22 -11.20
C HIS A 90 -11.06 -1.09 -10.22
N ALA A 91 -11.30 0.13 -10.73
CA ALA A 91 -11.74 1.24 -9.90
C ALA A 91 -13.06 0.91 -9.17
N ARG A 92 -14.05 0.35 -9.88
CA ARG A 92 -15.30 -0.09 -9.25
C ARG A 92 -15.13 -1.24 -8.26
N TYR A 93 -14.10 -2.06 -8.40
CA TYR A 93 -13.78 -3.08 -7.41
C TYR A 93 -13.23 -2.51 -6.11
N ILE A 94 -12.42 -1.46 -6.20
CA ILE A 94 -11.91 -0.73 -5.04
C ILE A 94 -13.08 -0.04 -4.31
N GLU A 95 -13.98 0.61 -5.05
CA GLU A 95 -15.13 1.32 -4.48
C GLU A 95 -16.16 0.41 -3.78
N ASN A 96 -16.31 -0.82 -4.27
CA ASN A 96 -17.27 -1.79 -3.72
C ASN A 96 -16.64 -2.77 -2.70
N ASP A 97 -15.43 -2.50 -2.23
CA ASP A 97 -14.77 -3.35 -1.23
C ASP A 97 -15.26 -3.02 0.18
N LEU A 98 -16.07 -3.91 0.75
CA LEU A 98 -16.65 -3.75 2.10
C LEU A 98 -15.59 -3.69 3.21
N GLU A 99 -14.41 -4.29 3.00
CA GLU A 99 -13.31 -4.22 3.96
C GLU A 99 -12.55 -2.87 3.92
N MET A 100 -12.89 -1.99 2.96
CA MET A 100 -12.39 -0.61 2.90
C MET A 100 -13.50 0.43 3.13
N TYR A 101 -14.63 -0.01 3.70
CA TYR A 101 -15.74 0.85 4.07
C TYR A 101 -15.72 1.11 5.58
N ASP A 102 -15.66 2.39 5.95
CA ASP A 102 -15.73 2.77 7.36
C ASP A 102 -17.18 2.92 7.83
N THR A 103 -17.55 2.07 8.79
CA THR A 103 -18.87 2.08 9.44
C THR A 103 -19.09 3.29 10.34
N LYS A 104 -18.04 3.91 10.90
CA LYS A 104 -18.18 5.03 11.85
C LYS A 104 -18.59 6.31 11.12
N THR A 105 -17.95 6.58 9.99
CA THR A 105 -18.17 7.79 9.19
C THR A 105 -19.11 7.60 8.01
N ASP A 106 -19.55 6.35 7.73
CA ASP A 106 -20.34 6.00 6.53
C ASP A 106 -19.63 6.45 5.24
N THR A 107 -18.32 6.15 5.16
CA THR A 107 -17.50 6.54 4.00
C THR A 107 -16.87 5.31 3.32
N PRO A 108 -17.21 5.04 2.05
CA PRO A 108 -16.52 4.03 1.25
C PRO A 108 -15.21 4.59 0.68
N ALA A 109 -14.29 3.70 0.31
CA ALA A 109 -13.18 4.07 -0.57
C ALA A 109 -13.71 4.60 -1.91
N GLN A 110 -13.13 5.68 -2.43
CA GLN A 110 -13.52 6.28 -3.72
C GLN A 110 -12.32 6.36 -4.65
N VAL A 111 -12.52 6.06 -5.94
CA VAL A 111 -11.49 6.20 -6.97
C VAL A 111 -11.85 7.37 -7.86
N ARG A 112 -11.07 8.46 -7.80
CA ARG A 112 -11.25 9.63 -8.66
C ARG A 112 -10.51 9.51 -9.98
N ASN A 113 -9.36 8.84 -9.97
CA ASN A 113 -8.52 8.64 -11.15
C ASN A 113 -8.31 7.15 -11.40
N SER A 114 -9.02 6.60 -12.38
CA SER A 114 -8.92 5.18 -12.76
C SER A 114 -7.66 4.82 -13.55
N ASN A 115 -6.93 5.81 -14.07
CA ASN A 115 -5.87 5.56 -15.06
C ASN A 115 -4.56 5.06 -14.44
N ILE A 116 -4.46 5.08 -13.12
CA ILE A 116 -3.24 4.77 -12.35
C ILE A 116 -3.43 3.60 -11.38
N ASN A 117 -4.46 2.76 -11.56
CA ASN A 117 -4.74 1.61 -10.70
C ASN A 117 -3.55 0.64 -10.63
N GLU A 118 -2.81 0.45 -11.72
CA GLU A 118 -1.64 -0.42 -11.76
C GLU A 118 -0.41 0.15 -11.05
N ASP A 119 -0.28 1.47 -10.94
CA ASP A 119 0.85 2.10 -10.23
C ASP A 119 0.77 1.80 -8.73
N LEU A 120 -0.43 1.54 -8.18
CA LEU A 120 -0.63 1.06 -6.81
C LEU A 120 0.14 -0.23 -6.51
N GLY A 121 0.47 -1.03 -7.53
CA GLY A 121 1.25 -2.26 -7.38
C GLY A 121 2.76 -2.04 -7.42
N GLN A 122 3.24 -0.83 -7.67
CA GLN A 122 4.66 -0.54 -7.93
C GLN A 122 5.23 0.59 -7.05
N ILE A 123 4.49 1.04 -6.02
CA ILE A 123 4.90 2.13 -5.14
C ILE A 123 6.11 1.72 -4.31
N GLN A 124 7.16 2.54 -4.37
CA GLN A 124 8.41 2.32 -3.65
C GLN A 124 8.55 3.21 -2.42
N TYR A 125 8.00 4.43 -2.49
CA TYR A 125 8.04 5.41 -1.40
C TYR A 125 6.64 5.89 -1.07
N ILE A 126 6.33 5.96 0.22
CA ILE A 126 5.13 6.62 0.75
C ILE A 126 5.56 7.85 1.52
N PHE A 127 4.98 8.99 1.17
CA PHE A 127 5.08 10.25 1.89
C PHE A 127 3.78 10.49 2.64
N SER A 128 3.83 10.47 3.97
CA SER A 128 2.67 10.68 4.82
C SER A 128 2.75 12.02 5.53
N ASP A 129 1.63 12.73 5.61
CA ASP A 129 1.47 13.72 6.68
C ASP A 129 1.28 13.02 8.03
N LYS A 130 1.53 13.75 9.12
CA LYS A 130 1.34 13.26 10.49
C LYS A 130 -0.06 13.57 11.02
N THR A 131 -0.44 14.85 10.99
CA THR A 131 -1.63 15.35 11.68
C THR A 131 -2.85 15.00 10.86
N GLY A 132 -3.91 14.52 11.50
CA GLY A 132 -5.13 14.06 10.81
C GLY A 132 -4.97 12.82 9.91
N THR A 133 -3.74 12.41 9.59
CA THR A 133 -3.41 11.25 8.76
C THR A 133 -2.94 10.05 9.59
N LEU A 134 -1.87 10.20 10.38
CA LEU A 134 -1.42 9.15 11.30
C LEU A 134 -2.12 9.26 12.66
N THR A 135 -2.41 10.49 13.09
CA THR A 135 -3.06 10.78 14.37
C THR A 135 -4.53 11.13 14.18
N CYS A 136 -5.36 10.79 15.16
CA CYS A 136 -6.76 11.22 15.24
C CYS A 136 -6.94 12.69 15.63
N ASN A 137 -5.84 13.39 15.97
CA ASN A 137 -5.86 14.72 16.59
C ASN A 137 -6.70 14.74 17.89
N GLU A 138 -6.70 13.62 18.62
CA GLU A 138 -7.35 13.44 19.91
C GLU A 138 -6.24 13.28 20.96
N MET A 139 -6.08 14.30 21.80
CA MET A 139 -5.08 14.29 22.87
C MET A 139 -5.68 13.65 24.11
N ILE A 140 -5.01 12.62 24.63
CA ILE A 140 -5.51 11.83 25.76
C ILE A 140 -4.51 11.91 26.90
N PHE A 141 -4.99 12.25 28.10
CA PHE A 141 -4.16 12.17 29.30
C PHE A 141 -3.87 10.70 29.62
N ALA A 142 -2.61 10.29 29.44
CA ALA A 142 -2.21 8.89 29.51
C ALA A 142 -1.58 8.55 30.85
N LYS A 143 -0.53 9.26 31.26
CA LYS A 143 0.22 8.96 32.49
C LYS A 143 0.58 10.24 33.24
N CYS A 144 0.91 10.10 34.51
CA CYS A 144 1.50 11.20 35.27
C CYS A 144 2.46 10.68 36.34
N THR A 145 3.33 11.57 36.81
CA THR A 145 4.22 11.34 37.95
C THR A 145 4.03 12.47 38.94
N ILE A 146 3.71 12.15 40.20
CA ILE A 146 3.41 13.15 41.24
C ILE A 146 4.20 12.77 42.49
N GLY A 147 4.98 13.71 43.03
CA GLY A 147 5.81 13.45 44.21
C GLY A 147 6.81 12.30 44.04
N GLY A 148 7.25 12.03 42.81
CA GLY A 148 8.17 10.93 42.48
C GLY A 148 7.50 9.55 42.34
N LEU A 149 6.17 9.47 42.36
CA LEU A 149 5.41 8.24 42.15
C LEU A 149 4.71 8.26 40.79
N ARG A 150 4.80 7.16 40.04
CA ARG A 150 4.08 6.98 38.77
C ARG A 150 2.64 6.57 39.01
N TYR A 151 1.77 6.95 38.07
CA TYR A 151 0.37 6.59 38.05
C TYR A 151 -0.04 6.20 36.63
N ASN A 152 -0.97 5.24 36.54
CA ASN A 152 -1.41 4.62 35.29
C ASN A 152 -0.28 3.88 34.54
N ASP A 153 0.65 3.27 35.29
CA ASP A 153 1.82 2.54 34.80
C ASP A 153 1.57 1.03 34.59
N ILE A 154 0.40 0.52 34.98
CA ILE A 154 0.00 -0.88 34.82
C ILE A 154 -1.14 -0.93 33.79
N GLU A 155 -0.97 -1.73 32.74
CA GLU A 155 -2.03 -2.02 31.78
C GLU A 155 -3.20 -2.71 32.50
N VAL A 156 -4.28 -1.96 32.77
CA VAL A 156 -5.54 -2.52 33.27
C VAL A 156 -6.39 -2.95 32.08
N ASP A 157 -7.08 -4.09 32.24
CA ASP A 157 -7.96 -4.71 31.25
C ASP A 157 -8.76 -3.70 30.37
N PRO A 158 -8.77 -3.87 29.03
CA PRO A 158 -9.49 -2.98 28.11
C PRO A 158 -11.02 -2.95 28.33
N ALA A 159 -11.56 -3.86 29.15
CA ALA A 159 -12.98 -3.95 29.50
C ALA A 159 -13.45 -2.93 30.56
N LYS A 160 -12.54 -2.20 31.24
CA LYS A 160 -12.88 -1.17 32.27
C LYS A 160 -12.69 0.27 31.79
N ARG A 161 -12.92 0.56 30.51
CA ARG A 161 -12.70 1.90 29.93
C ARG A 161 -13.64 2.96 30.56
N ALA A 162 -13.02 4.06 30.99
CA ALA A 162 -13.66 5.31 31.39
C ALA A 162 -14.29 6.02 30.17
N ARG A 163 -14.99 7.13 30.42
CA ARG A 163 -15.73 7.95 29.44
C ARG A 163 -14.87 8.30 28.19
N PRO A 164 -15.49 8.56 27.02
CA PRO A 164 -14.75 9.09 25.86
C PRO A 164 -13.97 10.36 26.24
N GLY A 165 -12.68 10.41 25.96
CA GLY A 165 -11.81 11.58 26.21
C GLY A 165 -10.76 11.42 27.34
N THR A 166 -10.84 10.39 28.19
CA THR A 166 -9.79 10.13 29.20
C THR A 166 -9.50 8.63 29.37
N ARG A 167 -8.21 8.29 29.48
CA ARG A 167 -7.71 6.91 29.72
C ARG A 167 -7.19 6.72 31.15
N PHE A 168 -7.34 7.74 32.00
CA PHE A 168 -6.67 7.81 33.30
C PHE A 168 -7.64 7.41 34.42
N ASN A 169 -7.55 6.16 34.86
CA ASN A 169 -8.34 5.62 35.95
C ASN A 169 -7.45 4.82 36.90
N ASP A 170 -6.56 5.51 37.60
CA ASP A 170 -5.72 4.89 38.61
C ASP A 170 -6.34 5.03 40.01
N GLY A 171 -6.93 3.93 40.49
CA GLY A 171 -7.48 3.84 41.83
C GLY A 171 -6.45 4.12 42.94
N ARG A 172 -5.14 3.96 42.68
CA ARG A 172 -4.07 4.27 43.64
C ARG A 172 -3.96 5.77 43.89
N LEU A 173 -4.14 6.59 42.85
CA LEU A 173 -4.09 8.05 42.97
C LEU A 173 -5.25 8.53 43.85
N LEU A 174 -6.48 8.08 43.56
CA LEU A 174 -7.66 8.41 44.34
C LEU A 174 -7.57 7.91 45.79
N ALA A 175 -7.05 6.69 46.00
CA ALA A 175 -6.84 6.14 47.33
C ALA A 175 -5.82 6.97 48.14
N ARG A 176 -4.71 7.41 47.52
CA ARG A 176 -3.69 8.27 48.18
C ARG A 176 -4.21 9.68 48.46
N LEU A 177 -5.09 10.21 47.61
CA LEU A 177 -5.74 11.50 47.82
C LEU A 177 -6.73 11.47 48.99
N ASN A 178 -7.52 10.40 49.09
CA ASN A 178 -8.54 10.24 50.13
C ASN A 178 -7.96 9.77 51.47
N SER A 179 -6.85 9.02 51.45
CA SER A 179 -6.11 8.63 52.67
C SER A 179 -5.18 9.75 53.17
N ASN A 180 -4.61 9.59 54.36
CA ASN A 180 -3.67 10.56 54.96
C ASN A 180 -2.22 10.26 54.53
N HIS A 181 -2.01 10.01 53.23
CA HIS A 181 -0.70 9.69 52.65
C HIS A 181 0.21 10.92 52.62
N SER A 182 1.53 10.73 52.68
CA SER A 182 2.52 11.82 52.65
C SER A 182 2.37 12.71 51.42
N THR A 183 2.07 12.11 50.26
CA THR A 183 1.93 12.78 48.96
C THR A 183 0.56 13.45 48.75
N LYS A 184 -0.33 13.46 49.74
CA LYS A 184 -1.70 13.97 49.58
C LYS A 184 -1.72 15.44 49.16
N LYS A 185 -0.85 16.26 49.74
CA LYS A 185 -0.78 17.70 49.46
C LYS A 185 -0.30 17.95 48.03
N GLU A 186 0.74 17.23 47.61
CA GLU A 186 1.31 17.31 46.27
C GLU A 186 0.30 16.86 45.21
N ILE A 187 -0.48 15.80 45.47
CA ILE A 187 -1.56 15.36 44.56
C ILE A 187 -2.67 16.42 44.48
N HIS A 188 -3.07 17.02 45.60
CA HIS A 188 -4.08 18.08 45.61
C HIS A 188 -3.62 19.30 44.80
N ASP A 189 -2.41 19.81 45.08
CA ASP A 189 -1.86 20.98 44.38
C ASP A 189 -1.61 20.69 42.89
N PHE A 190 -1.23 19.45 42.53
CA PHE A 190 -1.09 19.02 41.13
C PHE A 190 -2.43 19.00 40.39
N LEU A 191 -3.48 18.39 40.96
CA LEU A 191 -4.80 18.36 40.32
C LEU A 191 -5.41 19.76 40.21
N LEU A 192 -5.19 20.59 41.23
CA LEU A 192 -5.64 21.98 41.21
C LEU A 192 -4.93 22.80 40.12
N LEU A 193 -3.63 22.57 39.92
CA LEU A 193 -2.88 23.15 38.80
C LEU A 193 -3.48 22.76 37.45
N LEU A 194 -3.84 21.49 37.24
CA LEU A 194 -4.46 21.05 35.98
C LEU A 194 -5.79 21.77 35.72
N THR A 195 -6.61 21.94 36.75
CA THR A 195 -7.93 22.60 36.65
C THR A 195 -7.84 24.11 36.46
N ILE A 196 -6.88 24.81 37.08
CA ILE A 196 -6.82 26.29 37.10
C ILE A 196 -5.79 26.86 36.12
N CYS A 197 -4.62 26.23 35.97
CA CYS A 197 -3.52 26.74 35.14
C CYS A 197 -3.76 26.44 33.65
N ASN A 198 -4.80 27.01 33.07
CA ASN A 198 -5.18 26.86 31.66
C ASN A 198 -6.05 28.04 31.19
N THR A 199 -6.37 28.06 29.90
CA THR A 199 -7.28 29.06 29.27
C THR A 199 -8.60 28.45 28.79
N VAL A 200 -8.94 27.26 29.28
CA VAL A 200 -10.12 26.50 28.86
C VAL A 200 -11.41 27.19 29.32
N ILE A 201 -12.39 27.26 28.42
CA ILE A 201 -13.72 27.80 28.67
C ILE A 201 -14.72 26.63 28.78
N PRO A 202 -15.36 26.44 29.95
CA PRO A 202 -16.41 25.44 30.11
C PRO A 202 -17.73 25.94 29.49
N GLU A 203 -18.36 25.09 28.69
CA GLU A 203 -19.73 25.26 28.19
C GLU A 203 -20.61 24.17 28.81
N THR A 204 -21.59 24.58 29.61
CA THR A 204 -22.55 23.63 30.18
C THR A 204 -23.63 23.33 29.14
N SER A 205 -23.69 22.10 28.63
CA SER A 205 -24.81 21.70 27.77
C SER A 205 -26.04 21.46 28.66
N VAL A 206 -27.05 22.32 28.52
CA VAL A 206 -28.37 22.06 29.12
C VAL A 206 -29.06 20.99 28.26
N PRO A 207 -29.43 19.81 28.80
CA PRO A 207 -30.21 18.87 28.03
C PRO A 207 -31.52 19.54 27.61
N ALA A 208 -31.78 19.58 26.30
CA ALA A 208 -33.03 20.08 25.77
C ALA A 208 -34.20 19.29 26.37
N SER A 209 -35.26 20.00 26.75
CA SER A 209 -36.52 19.53 27.34
C SER A 209 -36.90 18.05 27.11
N PRO A 210 -37.47 17.36 28.12
CA PRO A 210 -37.81 15.95 28.03
C PRO A 210 -38.96 15.74 27.04
N THR A 211 -38.66 15.18 25.86
CA THR A 211 -39.67 14.51 25.04
C THR A 211 -39.91 13.11 25.59
N SER A 212 -41.18 12.81 25.81
CA SER A 212 -41.69 11.61 26.45
C SER A 212 -41.36 10.32 25.68
N SER A 213 -40.47 9.50 26.23
CA SER A 213 -40.58 8.04 26.15
C SER A 213 -39.71 7.41 27.23
N SER A 214 -40.39 6.85 28.23
CA SER A 214 -39.84 6.05 29.31
C SER A 214 -39.13 4.80 28.78
N ASP A 215 -37.83 4.68 29.02
CA ASP A 215 -37.23 3.46 29.58
C ASP A 215 -35.78 3.74 30.04
N SER A 216 -35.47 3.27 31.25
CA SER A 216 -34.20 3.36 32.03
C SER A 216 -33.93 4.65 32.82
N CYS A 217 -33.99 4.53 34.16
CA CYS A 217 -33.51 5.53 35.11
C CYS A 217 -31.97 5.56 35.14
N SER A 218 -31.35 6.39 34.31
CA SER A 218 -30.03 6.95 34.58
C SER A 218 -30.18 8.45 34.82
N VAL A 219 -29.80 8.92 36.02
CA VAL A 219 -29.72 10.35 36.31
C VAL A 219 -28.64 10.94 35.38
N GLU A 220 -29.06 11.58 34.29
CA GLU A 220 -28.12 12.26 33.37
C GLU A 220 -27.49 13.46 34.09
N THR A 221 -26.26 13.28 34.57
CA THR A 221 -25.45 14.40 35.09
C THR A 221 -25.20 15.41 33.98
N PRO A 222 -25.30 16.73 34.24
CA PRO A 222 -24.97 17.75 33.24
C PRO A 222 -23.54 17.55 32.74
N THR A 223 -23.38 17.33 31.44
CA THR A 223 -22.08 17.17 30.80
C THR A 223 -21.51 18.55 30.47
N ILE A 224 -20.35 18.88 31.04
CA ILE A 224 -19.62 20.11 30.72
C ILE A 224 -18.71 19.81 29.54
N LYS A 225 -18.81 20.61 28.47
CA LYS A 225 -17.89 20.57 27.34
C LYS A 225 -16.80 21.62 27.57
N TYR A 226 -15.55 21.24 27.36
CA TYR A 226 -14.41 22.14 27.53
C TYR A 226 -13.93 22.61 26.16
N ASN A 227 -13.98 23.92 25.90
CA ASN A 227 -13.43 24.50 24.69
C ASN A 227 -12.05 25.10 25.01
N ALA A 228 -11.01 24.62 24.34
CA ALA A 228 -9.63 25.06 24.54
C ALA A 228 -9.01 25.56 23.23
N SER A 229 -8.02 26.45 23.35
CA SER A 229 -7.19 26.88 22.23
C SER A 229 -6.14 25.82 21.84
N SER A 230 -5.77 24.95 22.79
CA SER A 230 -4.87 23.83 22.59
C SER A 230 -5.54 22.54 23.09
N PRO A 231 -5.53 21.46 22.29
CA PRO A 231 -6.11 20.17 22.70
C PRO A 231 -5.35 19.55 23.88
N ASP A 232 -4.08 19.90 24.08
CA ASP A 232 -3.31 19.47 25.25
C ASP A 232 -3.95 20.02 26.54
N GLU A 233 -4.40 21.28 26.55
CA GLU A 233 -5.06 21.88 27.73
C GLU A 233 -6.43 21.26 28.00
N GLU A 234 -7.18 20.97 26.95
CA GLU A 234 -8.47 20.28 27.04
C GLU A 234 -8.30 18.90 27.73
N ALA A 235 -7.32 18.12 27.28
CA ALA A 235 -7.01 16.81 27.86
C ALA A 235 -6.62 16.89 29.34
N LEU A 236 -5.83 17.90 29.74
CA LEU A 236 -5.45 18.12 31.13
C LEU A 236 -6.66 18.44 32.02
N VAL A 237 -7.57 19.32 31.56
CA VAL A 237 -8.76 19.73 32.33
C VAL A 237 -9.78 18.60 32.41
N LEU A 238 -9.99 17.85 31.32
CA LEU A 238 -10.83 16.66 31.29
C LEU A 238 -10.34 15.61 32.30
N ALA A 239 -9.04 15.34 32.33
CA ALA A 239 -8.45 14.40 33.28
C ALA A 239 -8.64 14.85 34.73
N ALA A 240 -8.50 16.14 35.01
CA ALA A 240 -8.74 16.69 36.34
C ALA A 240 -10.23 16.55 36.74
N ALA A 241 -11.15 16.82 35.81
CA ALA A 241 -12.59 16.69 36.03
C ALA A 241 -12.99 15.26 36.41
N ASP A 242 -12.43 14.25 35.73
CA ASP A 242 -12.69 12.83 36.04
C ASP A 242 -12.15 12.38 37.40
N LEU A 243 -11.10 13.05 37.90
CA LEU A 243 -10.57 12.83 39.25
C LEU A 243 -11.31 13.66 40.33
N GLY A 244 -12.42 14.29 39.96
CA GLY A 244 -13.28 15.06 40.87
C GLY A 244 -12.87 16.52 41.05
N TYR A 245 -12.03 17.08 40.16
CA TYR A 245 -11.65 18.50 40.14
C TYR A 245 -12.22 19.16 38.89
N VAL A 246 -13.49 19.54 38.96
CA VAL A 246 -14.27 20.02 37.82
C VAL A 246 -14.17 21.54 37.75
N LEU A 247 -13.85 22.05 36.55
CA LEU A 247 -13.98 23.48 36.23
C LEU A 247 -15.42 23.74 35.76
N GLU A 248 -16.20 24.52 36.52
CA GLU A 248 -17.63 24.77 36.24
C GLU A 248 -17.83 26.02 35.36
N SER A 249 -17.29 27.16 35.78
CA SER A 249 -17.44 28.43 35.05
C SER A 249 -16.26 29.38 35.29
N ARG A 250 -16.10 30.36 34.40
CA ARG A 250 -15.16 31.47 34.54
C ARG A 250 -15.91 32.80 34.39
N ASP A 251 -16.00 33.56 35.47
CA ASP A 251 -16.70 34.86 35.54
C ASP A 251 -15.68 35.98 35.77
N GLY A 252 -15.15 36.53 34.67
CA GLY A 252 -14.12 37.56 34.71
C GLY A 252 -12.82 37.03 35.37
N PRO A 253 -12.34 37.61 36.48
CA PRO A 253 -11.18 37.10 37.21
C PRO A 253 -11.53 35.89 38.10
N MET A 254 -12.80 35.57 38.33
CA MET A 254 -13.19 34.48 39.22
C MET A 254 -13.33 33.17 38.45
N CYS A 255 -12.70 32.11 38.99
CA CYS A 255 -12.75 30.75 38.48
C CYS A 255 -13.53 29.88 39.47
N HIS A 256 -14.70 29.40 39.06
CA HIS A 256 -15.57 28.56 39.88
C HIS A 256 -15.30 27.08 39.58
N THR A 257 -14.98 26.33 40.63
CA THR A 257 -14.57 24.93 40.54
C THR A 257 -15.33 24.08 41.56
N LEU A 258 -15.52 22.81 41.24
CA LEU A 258 -16.09 21.81 42.13
C LEU A 258 -15.01 20.78 42.46
N ILE A 259 -14.47 20.85 43.68
CA ILE A 259 -13.39 19.98 44.14
C ILE A 259 -13.97 18.93 45.09
N GLN A 260 -13.95 17.66 44.67
CA GLN A 260 -14.56 16.53 45.39
C GLN A 260 -16.01 16.81 45.84
N GLY A 261 -16.79 17.48 44.97
CA GLY A 261 -18.18 17.85 45.24
C GLY A 261 -18.36 19.10 46.11
N ARG A 262 -17.29 19.82 46.47
CA ARG A 262 -17.35 21.09 47.22
C ARG A 262 -17.06 22.28 46.30
N PRO A 263 -17.95 23.29 46.23
CA PRO A 263 -17.71 24.47 45.42
C PRO A 263 -16.58 25.29 46.04
N MET A 264 -15.57 25.63 45.24
CA MET A 264 -14.48 26.54 45.57
C MET A 264 -14.31 27.56 44.46
N SER A 265 -14.10 28.82 44.85
CA SER A 265 -13.90 29.93 43.91
C SER A 265 -12.50 30.51 44.09
N PHE A 266 -11.79 30.69 42.99
CA PHE A 266 -10.43 31.18 42.97
C PHE A 266 -10.36 32.49 42.17
N GLU A 267 -9.64 33.48 42.68
CA GLU A 267 -9.42 34.75 41.96
C GLU A 267 -8.12 34.65 41.15
N ILE A 268 -8.22 34.63 39.82
CA ILE A 268 -7.10 34.69 38.90
C ILE A 268 -6.58 36.12 38.86
N LEU A 269 -5.37 36.33 39.39
CA LEU A 269 -4.73 37.63 39.48
C LEU A 269 -4.02 38.01 38.17
N ASN A 270 -3.23 37.08 37.62
CA ASN A 270 -2.54 37.26 36.35
C ASN A 270 -2.40 35.92 35.61
N VAL A 271 -2.53 35.97 34.29
CA VAL A 271 -2.22 34.85 33.38
C VAL A 271 -0.99 35.23 32.57
N LEU A 272 0.09 34.45 32.74
CA LEU A 272 1.30 34.56 31.94
C LEU A 272 1.19 33.55 30.81
N GLU A 273 0.71 34.02 29.67
CA GLU A 273 0.42 33.18 28.50
C GLU A 273 1.62 32.39 28.00
N PHE A 274 1.31 31.25 27.37
CA PHE A 274 2.30 30.44 26.68
C PHE A 274 2.91 31.21 25.51
N ASN A 275 4.24 31.17 25.40
CA ASN A 275 4.96 31.67 24.24
C ASN A 275 5.98 30.61 23.79
N SER A 276 6.12 30.40 22.47
CA SER A 276 7.08 29.47 21.88
C SER A 276 8.53 29.72 22.32
N ASP A 277 8.90 30.97 22.60
CA ASP A 277 10.24 31.31 23.09
C ASP A 277 10.43 30.95 24.57
N ARG A 278 9.36 31.04 25.38
CA ARG A 278 9.39 30.75 26.83
C ARG A 278 9.10 29.28 27.17
N LYS A 279 8.39 28.57 26.28
CA LYS A 279 7.94 27.16 26.38
C LYS A 279 7.22 26.79 27.70
N ARG A 280 6.56 27.75 28.34
CA ARG A 280 5.82 27.56 29.59
C ARG A 280 4.68 28.56 29.71
N MET A 281 3.71 28.23 30.55
CA MET A 281 2.57 29.04 30.94
C MET A 281 2.48 29.08 32.46
N SER A 282 2.11 30.23 33.02
CA SER A 282 1.91 30.36 34.46
C SER A 282 0.62 31.11 34.79
N VAL A 283 -0.01 30.77 35.90
CA VAL A 283 -1.18 31.47 36.43
C VAL A 283 -0.93 31.81 37.89
N ILE A 284 -1.17 33.07 38.25
CA ILE A 284 -1.11 33.55 39.63
C ILE A 284 -2.54 33.62 40.15
N VAL A 285 -2.80 32.93 41.25
CA VAL A 285 -4.14 32.75 41.81
C VAL A 285 -4.16 33.12 43.29
N ARG A 286 -5.22 33.80 43.73
CA ARG A 286 -5.54 34.01 45.14
C ARG A 286 -6.58 32.99 45.58
N PHE A 287 -6.24 32.27 46.63
CA PHE A 287 -7.11 31.30 47.28
C PHE A 287 -8.16 31.99 48.16
N PRO A 288 -9.27 31.30 48.51
CA PRO A 288 -10.27 31.80 49.45
C PRO A 288 -9.71 32.19 50.83
N ASP A 289 -8.60 31.57 51.23
CA ASP A 289 -7.90 31.86 52.49
C ASP A 289 -7.00 33.11 52.41
N GLY A 290 -6.95 33.77 51.24
CA GLY A 290 -6.13 34.94 50.98
C GLY A 290 -4.70 34.64 50.54
N SER A 291 -4.27 33.37 50.53
CA SER A 291 -2.93 32.98 50.08
C SER A 291 -2.78 33.14 48.56
N ILE A 292 -1.59 33.54 48.11
CA ILE A 292 -1.27 33.68 46.68
C ILE A 292 -0.34 32.55 46.27
N VAL A 293 -0.71 31.86 45.20
CA VAL A 293 0.09 30.77 44.62
C VAL A 293 0.29 31.04 43.13
N LEU A 294 1.52 30.85 42.68
CA LEU A 294 1.88 30.79 41.26
C LEU A 294 1.95 29.32 40.85
N TYR A 295 1.17 28.95 39.84
CA TYR A 295 1.26 27.66 39.18
C TYR A 295 1.93 27.83 37.82
N CYS A 296 2.82 26.91 37.47
CA CYS A 296 3.57 26.93 36.23
C CYS A 296 3.58 25.54 35.59
N LYS A 297 3.30 25.47 34.29
CA LYS A 297 3.42 24.26 33.47
C LYS A 297 4.22 24.56 32.20
N GLY A 298 5.10 23.65 31.80
CA GLY A 298 5.94 23.87 30.62
C GLY A 298 6.81 22.68 30.25
N ALA A 299 7.74 22.93 29.32
CA ALA A 299 8.75 21.94 28.92
C ALA A 299 9.65 21.58 30.11
N ASP A 300 10.12 20.33 30.12
CA ASP A 300 10.95 19.77 31.18
C ASP A 300 12.28 20.52 31.34
N ASP A 301 13.03 20.71 30.26
CA ASP A 301 14.27 21.48 30.21
C ASP A 301 14.13 22.86 30.88
N ILE A 302 13.07 23.59 30.55
CA ILE A 302 12.82 24.93 31.08
C ILE A 302 12.41 24.91 32.55
N ILE A 303 11.51 24.01 32.97
CA ILE A 303 11.01 24.03 34.34
C ILE A 303 12.08 23.56 35.34
N PHE A 304 12.90 22.57 34.98
CA PHE A 304 13.98 22.10 35.84
C PHE A 304 15.01 23.19 36.17
N ASP A 305 15.31 24.09 35.23
CA ASP A 305 16.22 25.22 35.43
C ASP A 305 15.66 26.29 36.38
N LEU A 306 14.33 26.33 36.57
CA LEU A 306 13.62 27.31 37.38
C LEU A 306 13.31 26.81 38.81
N LEU A 307 13.67 25.56 39.13
CA LEU A 307 13.42 24.98 40.46
C LEU A 307 14.29 25.60 41.55
N SER A 308 13.76 25.66 42.76
CA SER A 308 14.53 26.08 43.94
C SER A 308 15.67 25.11 44.23
N LYS A 309 16.81 25.65 44.69
CA LYS A 309 17.94 24.85 45.20
C LYS A 309 17.57 24.02 46.43
N SER A 310 16.54 24.43 47.18
CA SER A 310 16.02 23.70 48.34
C SER A 310 15.07 22.54 47.97
N GLN A 311 14.75 22.35 46.69
CA GLN A 311 13.92 21.25 46.22
C GLN A 311 14.57 19.88 46.56
N PRO A 312 13.80 18.89 47.05
CA PRO A 312 14.29 17.52 47.23
C PRO A 312 14.84 16.93 45.91
N GLN A 313 16.16 16.83 45.82
CA GLN A 313 16.85 16.39 44.59
C GLN A 313 16.49 14.96 44.19
N GLY A 314 16.17 14.09 45.15
CA GLY A 314 15.72 12.72 44.87
C GLY A 314 14.43 12.69 44.03
N VAL A 315 13.45 13.53 44.35
CA VAL A 315 12.17 13.59 43.62
C VAL A 315 12.37 14.17 42.23
N ALA A 316 13.21 15.21 42.10
CA ALA A 316 13.54 15.81 40.81
C ALA A 316 14.25 14.82 39.88
N HIS A 317 15.23 14.07 40.41
CA HIS A 317 15.96 13.05 39.65
C HIS A 317 15.05 11.90 39.18
N VAL A 318 14.22 11.36 40.07
CA VAL A 318 13.25 10.30 39.74
C VAL A 318 12.25 10.78 38.69
N THR A 319 11.73 12.00 38.84
CA THR A 319 10.79 12.60 37.87
C THR A 319 11.43 12.78 36.49
N ARG A 320 12.71 13.17 36.43
CA ARG A 320 13.47 13.24 35.17
C ARG A 320 13.61 11.87 34.50
N GLY A 321 13.84 10.81 35.27
CA GLY A 321 13.84 9.43 34.75
C GLY A 321 12.49 9.04 34.16
N HIS A 322 11.38 9.30 34.87
CA HIS A 322 10.03 9.02 34.35
C HIS A 322 9.70 9.82 33.08
N LEU A 323 10.14 11.09 32.99
CA LEU A 323 9.95 11.92 31.80
C LEU A 323 10.67 11.33 30.58
N GLN A 324 11.89 10.80 30.75
CA GLN A 324 12.62 10.12 29.69
C GLN A 324 11.91 8.84 29.24
N GLU A 325 11.38 8.04 30.18
CA GLU A 325 10.57 6.87 29.86
C GLU A 325 9.31 7.26 29.06
N TYR A 326 8.55 8.25 29.52
CA TYR A 326 7.35 8.73 28.82
C TYR A 326 7.67 9.26 27.42
N ALA A 327 8.78 9.99 27.27
CA ALA A 327 9.24 10.45 25.97
C ALA A 327 9.66 9.28 25.05
N SER A 328 10.25 8.21 25.60
CA SER A 328 10.62 7.01 24.83
C SER A 328 9.40 6.23 24.33
N GLU A 329 8.29 6.27 25.07
CA GLU A 329 7.00 5.72 24.65
C GLU A 329 6.26 6.62 23.63
N GLY A 330 6.84 7.80 23.31
CA GLY A 330 6.24 8.77 22.40
C GLY A 330 5.08 9.57 23.00
N LEU A 331 5.05 9.74 24.34
CA LEU A 331 4.10 10.63 25.01
C LEU A 331 4.64 12.06 25.08
N ARG A 332 3.76 13.04 24.88
CA ARG A 332 4.08 14.46 25.08
C ARG A 332 4.12 14.75 26.57
N THR A 333 5.27 15.20 27.07
CA THR A 333 5.44 15.46 28.49
C THR A 333 5.38 16.95 28.84
N LEU A 334 4.67 17.31 29.91
CA LEU A 334 4.73 18.64 30.51
C LEU A 334 5.09 18.54 31.99
N THR A 335 6.04 19.34 32.43
CA THR A 335 6.46 19.44 33.83
C THR A 335 5.67 20.54 34.53
N THR A 336 5.28 20.28 35.77
CA THR A 336 4.41 21.14 36.57
C THR A 336 5.09 21.53 37.88
N ALA A 337 5.03 22.81 38.21
CA ALA A 337 5.66 23.36 39.41
C ALA A 337 4.81 24.49 40.00
N MET A 338 5.03 24.78 41.28
CA MET A 338 4.31 25.84 41.99
C MET A 338 5.23 26.66 42.89
N ARG A 339 4.78 27.85 43.27
CA ARG A 339 5.44 28.70 44.27
C ARG A 339 4.42 29.48 45.08
N ARG A 340 4.57 29.48 46.40
CA ARG A 340 3.73 30.31 47.28
C ARG A 340 4.37 31.69 47.39
N LEU A 341 3.57 32.73 47.15
CA LEU A 341 4.03 34.12 47.11
C LEU A 341 3.51 34.88 48.33
N THR A 342 4.31 35.82 48.83
CA THR A 342 3.83 36.78 49.82
C THR A 342 3.06 37.92 49.15
N GLN A 343 2.14 38.54 49.89
CA GLN A 343 1.35 39.66 49.36
C GLN A 343 2.26 40.84 48.94
N GLU A 344 3.36 41.07 49.65
CA GLU A 344 4.33 42.12 49.36
C GLU A 344 5.11 41.84 48.07
N GLU A 345 5.60 40.60 47.90
CA GLU A 345 6.32 40.17 46.70
C GLU A 345 5.45 40.30 45.45
N TYR A 346 4.21 39.81 45.52
CA TYR A 346 3.26 39.95 44.42
C TYR A 346 2.91 41.42 44.16
N GLY A 347 2.72 42.23 45.20
CA GLY A 347 2.43 43.66 45.08
C GLY A 347 3.52 44.43 44.34
N GLN A 348 4.80 44.17 44.67
CA GLN A 348 5.95 44.77 44.00
C GLN A 348 6.06 44.30 42.55
N TRP A 349 5.91 43.01 42.30
CA TRP A 349 5.98 42.46 40.95
C TRP A 349 4.84 42.97 40.05
N ASN A 350 3.60 43.07 40.56
CA ASN A 350 2.45 43.53 39.79
C ASN A 350 2.59 45.00 39.37
N GLN A 351 3.27 45.83 40.17
CA GLN A 351 3.62 47.20 39.75
C GLN A 351 4.55 47.19 38.53
N LEU A 352 5.59 46.36 38.54
CA LEU A 352 6.50 46.20 37.41
C LEU A 352 5.79 45.62 36.18
N TYR A 353 4.89 44.66 36.40
CA TYR A 353 4.09 44.03 35.34
C TYR A 353 3.17 45.05 34.65
N ARG A 354 2.42 45.84 35.42
CA ARG A 354 1.58 46.93 34.88
C ARG A 354 2.40 47.97 34.12
N GLN A 355 3.58 48.34 34.63
CA GLN A 355 4.48 49.26 33.92
C GLN A 355 4.94 48.69 32.57
N ALA A 356 5.23 47.38 32.51
CA ALA A 356 5.59 46.70 31.27
C ALA A 356 4.39 46.61 30.30
N GLU A 357 3.18 46.38 30.81
CA GLU A 357 1.94 46.28 30.04
C GLU A 357 1.55 47.61 29.39
N PHE A 358 1.67 48.73 30.10
CA PHE A 358 1.40 50.07 29.59
C PHE A 358 2.51 50.62 28.66
N SER A 359 3.61 49.88 28.47
CA SER A 359 4.71 50.35 27.64
C SER A 359 4.40 50.21 26.14
N MET A 360 4.51 51.30 25.38
CA MET A 360 4.25 51.31 23.92
C MET A 360 5.39 50.67 23.12
N GLU A 361 6.63 50.78 23.58
CA GLU A 361 7.82 50.23 22.91
C GLU A 361 8.26 48.90 23.52
N GLY A 362 8.38 47.87 22.67
CA GLY A 362 8.93 46.57 23.09
C GLY A 362 8.11 45.86 24.17
N ARG A 363 6.79 46.12 24.22
CA ARG A 363 5.85 45.59 25.24
C ARG A 363 6.05 44.10 25.51
N ALA A 364 6.04 43.28 24.46
CA ALA A 364 6.17 41.83 24.58
C ALA A 364 7.49 41.39 25.23
N ALA A 365 8.61 42.02 24.87
CA ALA A 365 9.92 41.71 25.45
C ALA A 365 10.01 42.14 26.91
N LYS A 366 9.41 43.29 27.29
CA LYS A 366 9.35 43.77 28.68
C LYS A 366 8.49 42.84 29.54
N ILE A 367 7.31 42.46 29.05
CA ILE A 367 6.43 41.49 29.74
C ILE A 367 7.15 40.15 29.92
N ALA A 368 7.85 39.65 28.90
CA ALA A 368 8.61 38.40 29.00
C ALA A 368 9.71 38.48 30.07
N LYS A 369 10.44 39.60 30.14
CA LYS A 369 11.46 39.84 31.18
C LYS A 369 10.85 39.87 32.58
N VAL A 370 9.77 40.64 32.79
CA VAL A 370 9.10 40.74 34.10
C VAL A 370 8.49 39.40 34.51
N SER A 371 7.92 38.66 33.56
CA SER A 371 7.37 37.32 33.80
C SER A 371 8.46 36.34 34.26
N ALA A 372 9.66 36.41 33.69
CA ALA A 372 10.76 35.53 34.09
C ALA A 372 11.24 35.80 35.54
N ILE A 373 11.07 37.01 36.07
CA ILE A 373 11.49 37.37 37.44
C ILE A 373 10.67 36.64 38.51
N ILE A 374 9.36 36.43 38.29
CA ILE A 374 8.49 35.77 39.27
C ILE A 374 8.46 34.24 39.14
N GLU A 375 8.99 33.71 38.05
CA GLU A 375 8.99 32.29 37.70
C GLU A 375 10.28 31.57 38.13
N VAL A 376 10.93 32.04 39.21
CA VAL A 376 12.14 31.42 39.78
C VAL A 376 11.83 30.79 41.14
N GLU A 377 12.70 29.90 41.60
CA GLU A 377 12.56 29.20 42.90
C GLU A 377 11.26 28.39 43.01
N LEU A 378 10.87 27.74 41.92
CA LEU A 378 9.68 26.89 41.87
C LEU A 378 9.87 25.58 42.64
N THR A 379 8.79 25.04 43.19
CA THR A 379 8.72 23.71 43.80
C THR A 379 8.09 22.74 42.81
N LEU A 380 8.77 21.64 42.50
CA LEU A 380 8.28 20.63 41.56
C LEU A 380 7.08 19.87 42.16
N LEU A 381 5.96 19.83 41.42
CA LEU A 381 4.80 19.02 41.79
C LEU A 381 4.85 17.64 41.13
N GLY A 382 5.17 17.62 39.84
CA GLY A 382 5.15 16.42 39.04
C GLY A 382 5.24 16.69 37.55
N ALA A 383 4.94 15.68 36.74
CA ALA A 383 4.83 15.79 35.31
C ALA A 383 3.63 15.00 34.77
N THR A 384 3.14 15.45 33.63
CA THR A 384 2.04 14.87 32.86
C THR A 384 2.59 14.25 31.58
N ALA A 385 1.90 13.24 31.07
CA ALA A 385 2.19 12.61 29.79
C ALA A 385 0.88 12.46 29.00
N ILE A 386 0.83 13.11 27.85
CA ILE A 386 -0.32 13.19 26.95
C ILE A 386 -0.01 12.37 25.71
N GLU A 387 -0.89 11.44 25.38
CA GLU A 387 -0.84 10.63 24.16
C GLU A 387 -1.55 11.39 23.04
N ASP A 388 -0.87 11.60 21.91
CA ASP A 388 -1.49 12.03 20.66
C ASP A 388 -1.93 10.78 19.91
N ARG A 389 -3.21 10.43 20.06
CA ARG A 389 -3.71 9.10 19.69
C ARG A 389 -3.55 8.85 18.19
N LEU A 390 -2.93 7.72 17.84
CA LEU A 390 -2.85 7.24 16.46
C LEU A 390 -4.23 6.77 15.96
N GLN A 391 -4.44 6.82 14.65
CA GLN A 391 -5.59 6.16 14.04
C GLN A 391 -5.52 4.64 14.25
N ASP A 392 -6.68 4.00 14.26
CA ASP A 392 -6.77 2.55 14.44
C ASP A 392 -5.99 1.84 13.32
N GLY A 393 -5.13 0.89 13.67
CA GLY A 393 -4.38 0.06 12.71
C GLY A 393 -3.18 0.72 12.00
N VAL A 394 -2.75 1.92 12.41
CA VAL A 394 -1.60 2.63 11.81
C VAL A 394 -0.30 1.84 11.95
N GLU A 395 0.02 1.40 13.17
CA GLU A 395 1.25 0.63 13.48
C GLU A 395 1.35 -0.65 12.63
N GLU A 396 0.27 -1.44 12.61
CA GLU A 396 0.21 -2.68 11.84
C GLU A 396 0.36 -2.42 10.33
N SER A 397 -0.25 -1.34 9.85
CA SER A 397 -0.20 -0.95 8.44
C SER A 397 1.19 -0.51 8.02
N ILE A 398 1.86 0.35 8.80
CA ILE A 398 3.23 0.80 8.53
C ILE A 398 4.19 -0.39 8.56
N CYS A 399 4.08 -1.27 9.57
CA CYS A 399 4.89 -2.47 9.66
C CYS A 399 4.70 -3.38 8.44
N ALA A 400 3.46 -3.59 7.99
CA ALA A 400 3.16 -4.40 6.81
C ALA A 400 3.71 -3.79 5.52
N LEU A 401 3.58 -2.47 5.33
CA LEU A 401 4.08 -1.75 4.16
C LEU A 401 5.62 -1.75 4.13
N ARG A 402 6.28 -1.60 5.27
CA ARG A 402 7.75 -1.71 5.37
C ARG A 402 8.23 -3.13 5.08
N LYS A 403 7.54 -4.16 5.59
CA LYS A 403 7.79 -5.57 5.24
C LYS A 403 7.58 -5.87 3.76
N ALA A 404 6.70 -5.13 3.08
CA ALA A 404 6.51 -5.21 1.63
C ALA A 404 7.69 -4.65 0.81
N GLY A 405 8.64 -3.95 1.47
CA GLY A 405 9.79 -3.30 0.85
C GLY A 405 9.53 -1.84 0.47
N ILE A 406 8.46 -1.23 0.99
CA ILE A 406 8.11 0.17 0.75
C ILE A 406 8.80 1.06 1.80
N LYS A 407 9.47 2.12 1.37
CA LYS A 407 10.07 3.10 2.26
C LYS A 407 9.03 4.13 2.69
N PHE A 408 8.99 4.42 3.98
CA PHE A 408 7.96 5.27 4.58
C PHE A 408 8.58 6.55 5.15
N TRP A 409 8.23 7.69 4.57
CA TRP A 409 8.74 9.00 4.94
C TRP A 409 7.60 9.87 5.47
N VAL A 410 7.86 10.61 6.55
CA VAL A 410 6.87 11.49 7.19
C VAL A 410 7.25 12.94 6.92
N LEU A 411 6.34 13.71 6.32
CA LEU A 411 6.53 15.12 5.99
C LEU A 411 5.52 15.96 6.77
N THR A 412 5.93 16.52 7.91
CA THR A 412 5.02 17.22 8.83
C THR A 412 5.35 18.70 8.99
N GLY A 413 4.30 19.50 9.23
CA GLY A 413 4.43 20.90 9.68
C GLY A 413 4.77 21.04 11.16
N ASP A 414 4.73 19.94 11.92
CA ASP A 414 4.94 19.96 13.37
C ASP A 414 6.42 20.04 13.77
N LYS A 415 6.62 20.31 15.06
CA LYS A 415 7.95 20.40 15.67
C LYS A 415 8.63 19.04 15.69
N LYS A 416 9.96 19.07 15.75
CA LYS A 416 10.82 17.88 15.73
C LYS A 416 10.47 16.89 16.83
N GLU A 417 10.25 17.39 18.05
CA GLU A 417 10.00 16.56 19.23
C GLU A 417 8.70 15.75 19.05
N THR A 418 7.63 16.41 18.61
CA THR A 418 6.34 15.77 18.32
C THR A 418 6.44 14.78 17.17
N ALA A 419 7.17 15.12 16.11
CA ALA A 419 7.36 14.23 14.96
C ALA A 419 8.16 12.97 15.33
N LEU A 420 9.18 13.11 16.18
CA LEU A 420 9.95 11.99 16.72
C LEU A 420 9.07 11.11 17.61
N SER A 421 8.31 11.72 18.52
CA SER A 421 7.33 11.05 19.40
C SER A 421 6.38 10.15 18.61
N ILE A 422 5.72 10.72 17.60
CA ILE A 422 4.82 9.95 16.72
C ILE A 422 5.58 8.94 15.86
N GLY A 423 6.80 9.27 15.42
CA GLY A 423 7.66 8.35 14.68
C GLY A 423 7.96 7.07 15.44
N MET A 424 8.21 7.16 16.75
CA MET A 424 8.41 6.02 17.66
C MET A 424 7.08 5.28 17.87
N SER A 425 6.01 5.98 18.28
CA SER A 425 4.71 5.35 18.56
C SER A 425 4.10 4.65 17.35
N SER A 426 4.33 5.16 16.14
CA SER A 426 3.81 4.58 14.89
C SER A 426 4.72 3.52 14.25
N HIS A 427 5.87 3.19 14.87
CA HIS A 427 6.90 2.31 14.31
C HIS A 427 7.40 2.73 12.93
N VAL A 428 7.46 4.05 12.68
CA VAL A 428 8.24 4.61 11.57
C VAL A 428 9.73 4.58 11.91
N ILE A 429 10.04 4.80 13.18
CA ILE A 429 11.36 4.57 13.79
C ILE A 429 11.19 3.34 14.69
N ASP A 430 11.99 2.30 14.44
CA ASP A 430 12.01 1.13 15.32
C ASP A 430 13.06 1.32 16.42
N ASP A 431 12.94 0.60 17.53
CA ASP A 431 13.87 0.68 18.66
C ASP A 431 15.32 0.32 18.28
N ASN A 432 15.50 -0.48 17.21
CA ASN A 432 16.81 -0.90 16.69
C ASN A 432 17.41 0.13 15.69
N MET A 433 16.79 1.29 15.50
CA MET A 433 17.29 2.31 14.57
C MET A 433 18.08 3.41 15.25
N ASP A 434 19.19 3.79 14.61
CA ASP A 434 19.93 4.99 14.97
C ASP A 434 19.35 6.23 14.26
N VAL A 435 19.06 7.26 15.05
CA VAL A 435 18.41 8.48 14.57
C VAL A 435 19.45 9.57 14.24
N ILE A 436 19.63 9.83 12.96
CA ILE A 436 20.50 10.89 12.42
C ILE A 436 19.72 12.21 12.39
N VAL A 437 20.13 13.18 13.19
CA VAL A 437 19.50 14.51 13.25
C VAL A 437 20.31 15.54 12.45
N LEU A 438 19.68 16.13 11.43
CA LEU A 438 20.22 17.22 10.62
C LEU A 438 19.59 18.57 11.04
N GLY A 439 20.38 19.41 11.71
CA GLY A 439 19.95 20.71 12.25
C GLY A 439 20.90 21.86 11.95
N GLN A 440 21.55 21.87 10.78
CA GLN A 440 22.54 22.89 10.43
C GLN A 440 21.90 24.16 9.86
N ARG A 441 22.49 25.31 10.20
CA ARG A 441 22.08 26.64 9.71
C ARG A 441 22.90 27.15 8.52
N ASP A 442 24.08 26.57 8.30
CA ASP A 442 25.00 26.98 7.24
C ASP A 442 25.13 25.90 6.15
N LYS A 443 25.21 26.34 4.89
CA LYS A 443 25.24 25.48 3.70
C LYS A 443 26.56 24.70 3.60
N GLY A 444 27.69 25.33 3.94
CA GLY A 444 29.00 24.69 3.90
C GLY A 444 29.12 23.53 4.90
N SER A 445 28.78 23.81 6.17
CA SER A 445 28.78 22.79 7.22
C SER A 445 27.79 21.64 6.94
N LEU A 446 26.62 21.95 6.37
CA LEU A 446 25.64 20.94 5.97
C LEU A 446 26.19 20.01 4.89
N ARG A 447 26.88 20.57 3.88
CA ARG A 447 27.50 19.78 2.81
C ARG A 447 28.54 18.82 3.36
N THR A 448 29.48 19.32 4.17
CA THR A 448 30.53 18.47 4.78
C THR A 448 29.92 17.34 5.60
N ARG A 449 28.90 17.64 6.40
CA ARG A 449 28.21 16.60 7.20
C ARG A 449 27.48 15.57 6.33
N LEU A 450 26.90 15.97 5.20
CA LEU A 450 26.30 15.04 4.26
C LEU A 450 27.35 14.21 3.51
N GLU A 451 28.53 14.77 3.22
CA GLU A 451 29.66 14.05 2.64
C GLU A 451 30.19 13.00 3.63
N GLU A 452 30.38 13.36 4.91
CA GLU A 452 30.73 12.44 5.99
C GLU A 452 29.70 11.30 6.11
N LEU A 453 28.41 11.63 6.20
CA LEU A 453 27.34 10.62 6.26
C LEU A 453 27.26 9.76 5.00
N TYR A 454 27.62 10.32 3.84
CA TYR A 454 27.66 9.55 2.60
C TYR A 454 28.79 8.52 2.66
N VAL A 455 29.98 8.89 3.13
CA VAL A 455 31.08 7.94 3.33
C VAL A 455 30.66 6.84 4.33
N ASP A 456 30.14 7.24 5.49
CA ASP A 456 29.76 6.31 6.56
C ASP A 456 28.63 5.33 6.14
N LEU A 457 27.61 5.81 5.41
CA LEU A 457 26.44 4.99 5.07
C LEU A 457 26.55 4.31 3.70
N VAL A 458 27.27 4.93 2.75
CA VAL A 458 27.33 4.49 1.35
C VAL A 458 28.67 3.85 1.03
N GLU A 459 29.82 4.35 1.50
CA GLU A 459 31.13 3.78 1.13
C GLU A 459 31.51 2.57 2.00
N ASP A 460 31.13 2.55 3.28
CA ASP A 460 31.43 1.43 4.19
C ASP A 460 30.72 0.12 3.78
N LYS A 461 29.52 0.20 3.18
CA LYS A 461 28.86 -0.96 2.55
C LYS A 461 29.61 -1.51 1.33
N TRP A 462 30.57 -0.76 0.78
CA TRP A 462 31.23 -1.05 -0.49
C TRP A 462 32.73 -1.30 -0.39
N GLY A 463 33.30 -1.28 0.83
CA GLY A 463 34.63 -1.81 1.13
C GLY A 463 35.73 -1.30 0.19
N SER A 464 35.88 0.02 0.06
CA SER A 464 37.00 0.62 -0.67
C SER A 464 38.10 1.05 0.28
N ASP A 465 39.27 0.42 0.18
CA ASP A 465 40.50 0.82 0.86
C ASP A 465 40.82 2.32 0.58
N GLU A 466 41.16 3.06 1.64
CA GLU A 466 41.33 4.52 1.72
C GLU A 466 42.42 5.18 0.82
N THR A 467 42.95 4.51 -0.22
CA THR A 467 44.11 5.03 -0.98
C THR A 467 43.89 5.27 -2.48
N SER A 468 42.67 5.17 -3.00
CA SER A 468 42.44 5.25 -4.44
C SER A 468 41.90 6.62 -4.91
N SER A 469 42.79 7.45 -5.46
CA SER A 469 42.54 8.74 -6.15
C SER A 469 41.25 8.76 -7.00
N ALA A 470 40.56 9.90 -7.09
CA ALA A 470 39.35 10.13 -7.88
C ALA A 470 39.43 9.63 -9.34
N THR A 471 40.64 9.55 -9.93
CA THR A 471 40.86 8.99 -11.27
C THR A 471 40.68 7.47 -11.31
N SER A 472 41.02 6.75 -10.24
CA SER A 472 40.81 5.32 -10.11
C SER A 472 39.34 4.97 -9.87
N VAL A 473 38.59 5.80 -9.14
CA VAL A 473 37.14 5.66 -8.93
C VAL A 473 36.39 5.82 -10.27
N LEU A 474 36.78 6.80 -11.10
CA LEU A 474 36.23 6.98 -12.45
C LEU A 474 36.57 5.81 -13.38
N LEU A 475 37.80 5.31 -13.33
CA LEU A 475 38.21 4.16 -14.15
C LEU A 475 37.50 2.87 -13.70
N GLU A 476 37.32 2.68 -12.39
CA GLU A 476 36.65 1.53 -11.80
C GLU A 476 35.14 1.60 -12.05
N ALA A 477 34.52 2.79 -11.98
CA ALA A 477 33.13 3.01 -12.36
C ALA A 477 32.89 2.75 -13.85
N LEU A 478 33.82 3.17 -14.73
CA LEU A 478 33.74 2.93 -16.17
C LEU A 478 33.96 1.45 -16.51
N LYS A 479 34.92 0.79 -15.85
CA LYS A 479 35.15 -0.65 -15.96
C LYS A 479 33.94 -1.45 -15.45
N ARG A 480 33.29 -1.00 -14.37
CA ARG A 480 32.05 -1.58 -13.84
C ARG A 480 30.84 -1.29 -14.70
N ALA A 481 30.75 -0.13 -15.36
CA ALA A 481 29.70 0.14 -16.34
C ALA A 481 29.83 -0.78 -17.56
N ILE A 482 31.06 -1.03 -18.02
CA ILE A 482 31.34 -1.98 -19.11
C ILE A 482 31.05 -3.42 -18.65
N LEU A 483 31.45 -3.81 -17.44
CA LEU A 483 31.13 -5.11 -16.87
C LEU A 483 29.64 -5.29 -16.63
N TYR A 484 28.91 -4.24 -16.21
CA TYR A 484 27.47 -4.26 -16.03
C TYR A 484 26.74 -4.36 -17.38
N LEU A 485 27.23 -3.67 -18.42
CA LEU A 485 26.74 -3.82 -19.79
C LEU A 485 27.01 -5.23 -20.31
N TRP A 486 28.19 -5.77 -20.03
CA TRP A 486 28.60 -7.13 -20.36
C TRP A 486 27.79 -8.18 -19.58
N ASP A 487 27.45 -7.90 -18.32
CA ASP A 487 26.61 -8.74 -17.48
C ASP A 487 25.14 -8.64 -17.91
N LEU A 488 24.66 -7.50 -18.41
CA LEU A 488 23.35 -7.35 -19.05
C LEU A 488 23.26 -8.15 -20.36
N VAL A 489 24.33 -8.12 -21.16
CA VAL A 489 24.47 -8.90 -22.40
C VAL A 489 24.62 -10.39 -22.08
N LYS A 490 25.38 -10.76 -21.05
CA LYS A 490 25.44 -12.14 -20.53
C LYS A 490 24.11 -12.59 -19.95
N LEU A 491 23.38 -11.75 -19.22
CA LEU A 491 22.03 -12.07 -18.70
C LEU A 491 21.04 -12.29 -19.83
N ALA A 492 21.23 -11.57 -20.96
CA ALA A 492 20.44 -11.70 -22.16
C ALA A 492 20.79 -12.96 -22.99
N LEU A 493 22.05 -13.42 -22.95
CA LEU A 493 22.55 -14.55 -23.76
C LEU A 493 22.61 -15.88 -22.99
N VAL A 494 22.85 -15.85 -21.69
CA VAL A 494 23.07 -17.03 -20.82
C VAL A 494 22.26 -16.80 -19.54
N GLY A 495 21.12 -17.48 -19.44
CA GLY A 495 20.28 -17.40 -18.24
C GLY A 495 21.06 -17.80 -16.98
N ARG A 496 21.31 -16.81 -16.11
CA ARG A 496 21.69 -16.88 -14.68
C ARG A 496 22.21 -18.23 -14.14
N ASP A 497 23.53 -18.42 -14.20
CA ASP A 497 24.25 -19.44 -13.42
C ASP A 497 24.98 -18.91 -12.16
N GLU A 498 25.03 -17.57 -11.94
CA GLU A 498 25.90 -17.01 -10.88
C GLU A 498 25.37 -17.14 -9.44
N GLU A 499 24.06 -17.24 -9.21
CA GLU A 499 23.51 -17.43 -7.85
C GLU A 499 23.82 -18.84 -7.30
N ALA A 500 24.00 -19.84 -8.17
CA ALA A 500 24.39 -21.20 -7.80
C ALA A 500 25.90 -21.31 -7.53
N GLU A 501 26.73 -20.62 -8.32
CA GLU A 501 28.17 -20.54 -8.09
C GLU A 501 28.52 -19.70 -6.85
N ALA A 502 27.86 -18.58 -6.60
CA ALA A 502 28.09 -17.76 -5.41
C ALA A 502 27.75 -18.52 -4.11
N ARG A 503 26.71 -19.37 -4.12
CA ARG A 503 26.38 -20.30 -3.02
C ARG A 503 27.40 -21.42 -2.87
N LYS A 504 27.99 -21.92 -3.96
CA LYS A 504 29.09 -22.90 -3.91
C LYS A 504 30.43 -22.28 -3.47
N LYS A 505 30.72 -21.03 -3.84
CA LYS A 505 31.93 -20.29 -3.45
C LYS A 505 31.89 -19.88 -1.98
N ARG A 506 30.75 -19.43 -1.46
CA ARG A 506 30.56 -19.16 -0.01
C ARG A 506 30.74 -20.41 0.86
N ARG A 507 30.49 -21.61 0.32
CA ARG A 507 30.72 -22.89 1.02
C ARG A 507 32.17 -23.39 0.93
N ARG A 508 33.06 -22.76 0.14
CA ARG A 508 34.42 -23.26 -0.15
C ARG A 508 35.55 -22.28 0.17
N LEU A 509 35.30 -21.23 0.95
CA LEU A 509 36.37 -20.37 1.46
C LEU A 509 36.80 -20.86 2.85
N PRO A 510 38.03 -21.38 3.03
CA PRO A 510 38.59 -21.56 4.35
C PRO A 510 38.84 -20.17 4.95
N ARG A 511 38.44 -20.01 6.21
CA ARG A 511 38.62 -18.81 7.01
C ARG A 511 40.12 -18.46 7.04
N ARG A 512 40.49 -17.29 6.52
CA ARG A 512 41.86 -16.78 6.51
C ARG A 512 42.14 -16.19 7.89
N GLU A 513 42.82 -16.95 8.75
CA GLU A 513 43.26 -16.47 10.06
C GLU A 513 44.25 -15.30 9.90
N HIS A 514 44.03 -14.23 10.65
CA HIS A 514 44.99 -13.16 10.83
C HIS A 514 46.15 -13.67 11.70
N ALA A 515 47.36 -13.57 11.16
CA ALA A 515 48.60 -13.86 11.85
C ALA A 515 48.86 -12.79 12.93
N GLY A 516 48.81 -13.22 14.19
CA GLY A 516 49.45 -12.58 15.34
C GLY A 516 50.34 -13.63 16.03
N ALA A 517 51.51 -13.20 16.49
CA ALA A 517 52.69 -14.03 16.75
C ALA A 517 52.64 -14.96 17.99
N ASP A 518 53.56 -15.94 17.93
CA ASP A 518 54.24 -16.69 19.01
C ASP A 518 53.81 -18.13 19.40
N ALA A 519 54.76 -19.06 19.13
CA ALA A 519 55.17 -20.27 19.86
C ALA A 519 54.56 -21.68 19.61
N ALA A 520 55.34 -22.48 18.85
CA ALA A 520 55.69 -23.92 18.98
C ALA A 520 54.67 -25.07 18.70
N PRO A 521 55.13 -26.25 18.18
CA PRO A 521 54.28 -27.21 17.45
C PRO A 521 54.03 -28.53 18.21
N THR A 522 52.87 -29.19 17.98
CA THR A 522 52.73 -30.67 18.10
C THR A 522 51.58 -31.22 17.24
N ASP A 523 51.96 -32.03 16.25
CA ASP A 523 51.41 -33.30 15.76
C ASP A 523 49.89 -33.60 15.59
N SER A 524 49.54 -33.79 14.31
CA SER A 524 48.76 -34.90 13.72
C SER A 524 47.21 -34.87 13.62
N PRO A 525 46.61 -35.51 12.58
CA PRO A 525 45.26 -35.20 12.06
C PRO A 525 44.24 -36.37 12.12
N ALA A 526 42.93 -36.07 12.07
CA ALA A 526 41.87 -36.88 11.45
C ALA A 526 40.50 -36.18 11.63
N HIS A 527 39.84 -35.71 10.57
CA HIS A 527 38.84 -36.43 9.75
C HIS A 527 37.47 -36.50 10.44
N TYR A 528 36.43 -35.88 9.87
CA TYR A 528 35.11 -36.47 9.57
C TYR A 528 34.27 -35.47 8.76
N ASP A 529 33.96 -35.87 7.53
CA ASP A 529 32.94 -35.27 6.66
C ASP A 529 31.54 -35.71 7.09
N GLU A 530 30.61 -34.77 6.89
CA GLU A 530 29.20 -34.90 6.47
C GLU A 530 28.37 -36.11 6.92
N VAL A 531 27.17 -35.85 7.46
CA VAL A 531 25.88 -36.31 6.90
C VAL A 531 24.73 -35.62 7.66
N TYR A 532 23.85 -34.92 6.92
CA TYR A 532 22.55 -34.41 7.36
C TYR A 532 21.60 -35.57 7.74
N PRO A 533 20.70 -35.42 8.74
CA PRO A 533 19.46 -36.15 8.76
C PRO A 533 18.28 -35.29 8.27
N ALA A 534 17.57 -35.87 7.32
CA ALA A 534 16.31 -35.40 6.77
C ALA A 534 15.12 -35.68 7.71
N LEU A 535 14.02 -34.99 7.40
CA LEU A 535 12.67 -34.99 7.98
C LEU A 535 12.13 -36.36 8.44
N PRO A 536 11.28 -36.39 9.49
CA PRO A 536 10.56 -37.59 9.89
C PRO A 536 9.32 -37.81 9.00
N ASN A 537 9.09 -39.06 8.60
CA ASN A 537 7.89 -39.50 7.91
C ASN A 537 7.12 -40.48 8.83
N ARG A 538 5.79 -40.38 8.77
CA ARG A 538 4.77 -41.08 9.57
C ARG A 538 4.91 -42.62 9.60
N ASP A 539 4.55 -43.17 10.75
CA ASP A 539 4.34 -44.59 11.01
C ASP A 539 3.09 -45.16 10.31
N ILE A 540 3.27 -46.30 9.65
CA ILE A 540 2.26 -47.35 9.54
C ILE A 540 2.97 -48.65 9.94
N THR A 541 2.64 -49.17 11.11
CA THR A 541 3.00 -50.54 11.53
C THR A 541 1.79 -51.45 11.36
N GLU A 542 1.98 -52.60 10.71
CA GLU A 542 1.51 -53.88 11.23
C GLU A 542 2.11 -55.04 10.42
N ASN A 543 3.13 -55.71 10.98
CA ASN A 543 3.02 -57.09 11.45
C ASN A 543 4.37 -57.81 11.51
N SER A 544 4.47 -58.64 12.56
CA SER A 544 5.37 -59.79 12.74
C SER A 544 6.83 -59.48 13.04
N PHE A 545 7.52 -60.14 13.98
CA PHE A 545 7.18 -61.19 14.93
C PHE A 545 8.36 -61.23 15.92
N ASN A 546 8.07 -61.00 17.21
CA ASN A 546 8.50 -61.81 18.35
C ASN A 546 9.99 -62.17 18.60
N ARG A 547 10.43 -61.78 19.81
CA ARG A 547 11.15 -62.58 20.85
C ARG A 547 12.55 -63.12 20.50
N ASP A 548 13.55 -63.10 21.36
CA ASP A 548 13.72 -62.86 22.79
C ASP A 548 15.23 -62.64 22.98
N LEU A 549 15.65 -61.89 24.02
CA LEU A 549 16.74 -62.28 24.93
C LEU A 549 16.96 -61.19 25.99
N CYS A 550 16.48 -61.51 27.20
CA CYS A 550 17.10 -61.36 28.53
C CYS A 550 18.40 -60.54 28.63
N ASP A 551 18.72 -59.79 29.68
CA ASP A 551 18.16 -59.54 31.01
C ASP A 551 19.09 -58.49 31.68
N HIS A 552 18.65 -57.97 32.84
CA HIS A 552 19.43 -57.32 33.90
C HIS A 552 19.76 -55.81 33.83
N ASP A 553 18.94 -55.06 34.58
CA ASP A 553 19.29 -54.21 35.74
C ASP A 553 20.34 -53.09 35.60
N PHE A 554 19.92 -51.83 35.79
CA PHE A 554 20.09 -51.13 37.08
C PHE A 554 19.39 -49.75 37.07
N GLU A 555 18.73 -49.47 38.19
CA GLU A 555 17.97 -48.26 38.53
C GLU A 555 18.87 -47.08 39.02
N PRO A 556 18.30 -45.86 39.25
CA PRO A 556 18.95 -44.56 39.09
C PRO A 556 19.56 -43.99 40.40
N LYS A 557 20.33 -42.89 40.32
CA LYS A 557 20.48 -41.95 41.45
C LYS A 557 20.99 -40.55 41.07
N THR A 558 20.57 -39.64 41.92
CA THR A 558 20.48 -38.17 41.88
C THR A 558 21.69 -37.43 42.49
N ASP A 559 21.77 -36.12 42.17
CA ASP A 559 22.33 -34.96 42.89
C ASP A 559 23.83 -34.90 43.29
N ASN A 560 24.51 -33.81 42.87
CA ASN A 560 24.95 -32.74 43.79
C ASN A 560 25.67 -31.57 43.10
N MET A 561 25.40 -30.36 43.65
CA MET A 561 26.04 -29.07 43.40
C MET A 561 27.55 -29.07 43.69
N THR A 562 28.33 -28.32 42.90
CA THR A 562 29.39 -27.41 43.40
C THR A 562 29.64 -26.29 42.41
N GLY A 563 29.68 -25.05 42.89
CA GLY A 563 29.88 -23.84 42.10
C GLY A 563 31.30 -23.66 41.56
N GLY A 564 31.40 -22.87 40.49
CA GLY A 564 32.64 -22.40 39.91
C GLY A 564 32.35 -21.35 38.84
N THR A 565 32.67 -20.10 39.13
CA THR A 565 32.58 -18.93 38.25
C THR A 565 33.40 -19.13 36.97
N GLY A 566 32.74 -19.01 35.81
CA GLY A 566 33.39 -18.99 34.50
C GLY A 566 32.63 -18.08 33.55
N SER A 567 33.25 -16.97 33.18
CA SER A 567 32.78 -15.99 32.21
C SER A 567 32.34 -16.68 30.91
N MET A 568 31.06 -16.55 30.56
CA MET A 568 30.57 -16.89 29.23
C MET A 568 31.10 -15.86 28.23
N SER A 569 31.95 -16.33 27.33
CA SER A 569 32.42 -15.58 26.17
C SER A 569 31.25 -15.28 25.24
N SER A 570 30.97 -13.99 25.08
CA SER A 570 30.12 -13.42 24.03
C SER A 570 30.70 -13.78 22.67
N GLY A 571 29.95 -14.52 21.86
CA GLY A 571 30.45 -14.93 20.54
C GLY A 571 29.42 -15.69 19.73
N ASP A 572 28.23 -15.11 19.56
CA ASP A 572 27.29 -15.44 18.48
C ASP A 572 26.28 -14.28 18.37
N PHE A 573 26.76 -13.13 17.90
CA PHE A 573 25.89 -12.11 17.30
C PHE A 573 26.16 -12.15 15.79
N ILE A 574 25.13 -12.49 15.03
CA ILE A 574 25.01 -12.11 13.63
C ILE A 574 25.04 -10.57 13.65
N ASP A 575 25.95 -9.92 12.92
CA ASP A 575 25.91 -8.46 12.74
C ASP A 575 24.52 -8.10 12.20
N GLU A 576 23.63 -7.61 13.08
CA GLU A 576 22.42 -6.92 12.65
C GLU A 576 22.91 -5.65 11.95
N GLU A 577 22.66 -5.53 10.63
CA GLU A 577 22.91 -4.28 9.91
C GLU A 577 22.20 -3.15 10.68
N LEU A 578 22.97 -2.24 11.28
CA LEU A 578 22.42 -1.07 11.96
C LEU A 578 21.52 -0.31 10.97
N GLU A 579 20.24 -0.15 11.34
CA GLU A 579 19.27 0.56 10.54
C GLU A 579 19.26 2.04 10.92
N PHE A 580 19.16 2.94 9.95
CA PHE A 580 19.20 4.37 10.20
C PHE A 580 17.86 5.06 9.87
N ALA A 581 17.44 5.96 10.74
CA ALA A 581 16.36 6.92 10.52
C ALA A 581 16.94 8.34 10.43
N MET A 582 16.43 9.17 9.52
CA MET A 582 16.89 10.56 9.38
C MET A 582 15.81 11.54 9.83
N VAL A 583 16.17 12.56 10.59
CA VAL A 583 15.29 13.65 11.00
C VAL A 583 15.88 14.99 10.56
N ILE A 584 15.13 15.76 9.78
CA ILE A 584 15.57 17.05 9.23
C ILE A 584 14.58 18.18 9.55
N ASP A 585 15.08 19.33 9.96
CA ASP A 585 14.27 20.54 10.20
C ASP A 585 13.98 21.30 8.88
N GLY A 586 12.82 21.94 8.78
CA GLY A 586 12.35 22.61 7.56
C GLY A 586 13.25 23.76 7.09
N LYS A 587 13.99 24.40 8.01
CA LYS A 587 15.01 25.40 7.67
C LYS A 587 16.24 24.77 7.00
N THR A 588 16.70 23.64 7.53
CA THR A 588 17.82 22.88 6.93
C THR A 588 17.39 22.26 5.61
N LEU A 589 16.15 21.77 5.52
CA LEU A 589 15.57 21.24 4.29
C LEU A 589 15.55 22.29 3.16
N ALA A 590 15.29 23.56 3.48
CA ALA A 590 15.35 24.63 2.49
C ALA A 590 16.75 24.76 1.85
N LEU A 591 17.82 24.57 2.64
CA LEU A 591 19.21 24.61 2.16
C LEU A 591 19.57 23.36 1.35
N VAL A 592 18.98 22.21 1.72
CA VAL A 592 19.18 20.92 1.02
C VAL A 592 18.55 20.91 -0.37
N LEU A 593 17.39 21.56 -0.51
CA LEU A 593 16.63 21.58 -1.77
C LEU A 593 17.27 22.49 -2.86
N ASP A 594 18.39 23.15 -2.56
CA ASP A 594 19.23 23.81 -3.57
C ASP A 594 19.92 22.80 -4.50
N ASP A 595 20.13 23.18 -5.77
CA ASP A 595 20.60 22.30 -6.84
C ASP A 595 21.94 21.58 -6.57
N ASP A 596 22.83 22.17 -5.77
CA ASP A 596 24.17 21.62 -5.53
C ASP A 596 24.18 20.45 -4.54
N ILE A 597 23.23 20.42 -3.59
CA ILE A 597 23.25 19.50 -2.43
C ILE A 597 22.14 18.45 -2.55
N LYS A 598 21.07 18.73 -3.32
CA LYS A 598 19.89 17.87 -3.43
C LYS A 598 20.19 16.41 -3.74
N TYR A 599 21.16 16.13 -4.62
CA TYR A 599 21.50 14.76 -5.02
C TYR A 599 22.33 14.02 -3.96
N LEU A 600 23.21 14.74 -3.26
CA LEU A 600 23.96 14.18 -2.14
C LEU A 600 23.00 13.81 -1.00
N PHE A 601 22.08 14.73 -0.66
CA PHE A 601 21.02 14.44 0.30
C PHE A 601 20.18 13.25 -0.13
N LEU A 602 19.74 13.17 -1.39
CA LEU A 602 18.97 12.04 -1.86
C LEU A 602 19.75 10.72 -1.72
N ALA A 603 21.04 10.71 -2.06
CA ALA A 603 21.87 9.51 -1.92
C ALA A 603 21.93 9.02 -0.46
N VAL A 604 22.15 9.93 0.49
CA VAL A 604 22.15 9.60 1.94
C VAL A 604 20.76 9.18 2.42
N ALA A 605 19.73 9.98 2.11
CA ALA A 605 18.35 9.74 2.55
C ALA A 605 17.77 8.43 2.00
N THR A 606 18.21 7.98 0.82
CA THR A 606 17.80 6.68 0.26
C THR A 606 18.43 5.50 0.99
N GLN A 607 19.52 5.65 1.74
CA GLN A 607 20.03 4.56 2.59
C GLN A 607 19.25 4.43 3.89
N CYS A 608 18.69 5.53 4.39
CA CYS A 608 17.85 5.51 5.58
C CYS A 608 16.53 4.74 5.30
N LYS A 609 16.11 3.96 6.30
CA LYS A 609 14.86 3.17 6.21
C LYS A 609 13.63 4.06 6.37
N SER A 610 13.75 5.12 7.18
CA SER A 610 12.74 6.16 7.35
C SER A 610 13.37 7.56 7.38
N VAL A 611 12.61 8.55 6.91
CA VAL A 611 13.00 9.96 6.92
C VAL A 611 11.82 10.77 7.43
N ILE A 612 12.07 11.62 8.42
CA ILE A 612 11.08 12.52 9.02
C ILE A 612 11.51 13.97 8.79
N CYS A 613 10.76 14.68 7.97
CA CYS A 613 10.94 16.10 7.72
C CYS A 613 9.97 16.89 8.61
N CYS A 614 10.52 17.76 9.46
CA CYS A 614 9.77 18.54 10.45
C CYS A 614 9.60 19.99 9.98
N ARG A 615 8.59 20.71 10.48
CA ARG A 615 8.30 22.13 10.16
C ARG A 615 8.31 22.44 8.66
N CYS A 616 7.85 21.50 7.83
CA CYS A 616 7.84 21.66 6.38
C CYS A 616 6.67 22.53 5.94
N SER A 617 6.95 23.50 5.07
CA SER A 617 5.89 24.21 4.36
C SER A 617 5.25 23.33 3.28
N PRO A 618 4.00 23.61 2.85
CA PRO A 618 3.34 22.86 1.77
C PRO A 618 4.16 22.77 0.47
N SER A 619 4.87 23.85 0.11
CA SER A 619 5.74 23.85 -1.08
C SER A 619 6.98 22.98 -0.89
N GLN A 620 7.58 22.97 0.30
CA GLN A 620 8.72 22.10 0.62
C GLN A 620 8.32 20.62 0.58
N LYS A 621 7.14 20.26 1.11
CA LYS A 621 6.62 18.89 1.02
C LYS A 621 6.57 18.42 -0.44
N ALA A 622 5.98 19.24 -1.33
CA ALA A 622 5.91 18.94 -2.75
C ALA A 622 7.29 18.84 -3.41
N SER A 623 8.25 19.70 -3.06
CA SER A 623 9.61 19.64 -3.59
C SER A 623 10.36 18.37 -3.18
N VAL A 624 10.17 17.88 -1.94
CA VAL A 624 10.75 16.60 -1.49
C VAL A 624 10.18 15.43 -2.29
N VAL A 625 8.86 15.41 -2.51
CA VAL A 625 8.22 14.38 -3.34
C VAL A 625 8.77 14.40 -4.76
N LYS A 626 8.89 15.59 -5.36
CA LYS A 626 9.47 15.75 -6.71
C LYS A 626 10.92 15.28 -6.78
N LEU A 627 11.74 15.59 -5.77
CA LEU A 627 13.14 15.17 -5.72
C LEU A 627 13.31 13.64 -5.79
N VAL A 628 12.40 12.89 -5.17
CA VAL A 628 12.43 11.41 -5.19
C VAL A 628 11.76 10.83 -6.44
N THR A 629 10.78 11.54 -7.00
CA THR A 629 9.98 11.08 -8.15
C THR A 629 10.65 11.37 -9.49
N GLU A 630 11.33 12.51 -9.60
CA GLU A 630 11.97 12.95 -10.84
C GLU A 630 13.26 12.15 -11.12
N PRO A 631 13.54 11.80 -12.39
CA PRO A 631 14.74 11.08 -12.75
C PRO A 631 15.98 11.95 -12.48
N THR A 632 16.88 11.48 -11.61
CA THR A 632 18.07 12.23 -11.18
C THR A 632 19.23 12.16 -12.17
N LEU A 633 19.28 11.12 -13.00
CA LEU A 633 20.29 10.90 -14.04
C LEU A 633 19.61 10.43 -15.32
N MET A 634 20.26 10.67 -16.48
CA MET A 634 19.75 10.32 -17.82
C MET A 634 19.34 8.83 -17.97
N PHE A 635 19.79 7.95 -17.06
CA PHE A 635 19.56 6.50 -17.10
C PHE A 635 18.93 5.90 -15.83
N SER A 636 18.63 6.68 -14.78
CA SER A 636 17.92 6.15 -13.61
C SER A 636 16.42 6.44 -13.74
N PRO A 637 15.55 5.43 -13.83
CA PRO A 637 14.12 5.68 -13.80
C PRO A 637 13.75 6.33 -12.45
N GLY A 638 12.87 7.35 -12.49
CA GLY A 638 12.31 7.93 -11.27
C GLY A 638 11.55 6.89 -10.46
N ASN A 639 11.55 7.02 -9.14
CA ASN A 639 10.83 6.10 -8.26
C ASN A 639 9.33 6.39 -8.31
N ILE A 640 8.51 5.35 -8.19
CA ILE A 640 7.05 5.52 -8.11
C ILE A 640 6.68 5.85 -6.67
N THR A 641 6.05 7.00 -6.48
CA THR A 641 5.77 7.57 -5.17
C THR A 641 4.27 7.69 -4.90
N LEU A 642 3.90 7.47 -3.64
CA LEU A 642 2.56 7.74 -3.12
C LEU A 642 2.64 8.84 -2.06
N ALA A 643 1.72 9.79 -2.09
CA ALA A 643 1.53 10.77 -1.04
C ALA A 643 0.15 10.64 -0.41
N ILE A 644 0.09 10.68 0.93
CA ILE A 644 -1.16 10.60 1.70
C ILE A 644 -1.28 11.77 2.69
N GLY A 645 -2.47 12.36 2.75
CA GLY A 645 -2.79 13.49 3.63
C GLY A 645 -4.30 13.72 3.76
N ASP A 646 -4.73 14.50 4.74
CA ASP A 646 -6.13 14.86 4.99
C ASP A 646 -6.41 16.36 4.77
N GLY A 647 -5.39 17.21 4.94
CA GLY A 647 -5.52 18.66 4.95
C GLY A 647 -5.20 19.38 3.63
N ALA A 648 -5.61 20.65 3.56
CA ALA A 648 -5.28 21.54 2.44
C ALA A 648 -3.77 21.76 2.24
N ASN A 649 -3.01 21.63 3.33
CA ASN A 649 -1.55 21.76 3.34
C ASN A 649 -0.85 20.63 2.56
N ASP A 650 -1.54 19.52 2.35
CA ASP A 650 -0.99 18.32 1.71
C ASP A 650 -1.37 18.21 0.25
N VAL A 651 -2.31 19.04 -0.23
CA VAL A 651 -2.73 19.07 -1.64
C VAL A 651 -1.54 19.20 -2.60
N PRO A 652 -0.56 20.11 -2.40
CA PRO A 652 0.61 20.19 -3.28
C PRO A 652 1.48 18.92 -3.26
N MET A 653 1.58 18.25 -2.11
CA MET A 653 2.31 16.98 -1.94
C MET A 653 1.60 15.84 -2.68
N ILE A 654 0.28 15.72 -2.50
CA ILE A 654 -0.61 14.74 -3.15
C ILE A 654 -0.59 14.90 -4.68
N GLN A 655 -0.60 16.13 -5.18
CA GLN A 655 -0.55 16.43 -6.61
C GLN A 655 0.83 16.16 -7.23
N ALA A 656 1.91 16.32 -6.45
CA ALA A 656 3.28 16.10 -6.91
C ALA A 656 3.66 14.60 -7.03
N ALA A 657 3.06 13.73 -6.22
CA ALA A 657 3.31 12.29 -6.26
C ALA A 657 2.67 11.59 -7.48
N ASN A 658 3.17 10.41 -7.85
CA ASN A 658 2.53 9.60 -8.91
C ASN A 658 1.13 9.15 -8.50
N VAL A 659 0.94 8.81 -7.23
CA VAL A 659 -0.36 8.44 -6.66
C VAL A 659 -0.65 9.32 -5.46
N GLY A 660 -1.81 9.96 -5.45
CA GLY A 660 -2.28 10.78 -4.34
C GLY A 660 -3.45 10.13 -3.60
N VAL A 661 -3.35 9.98 -2.28
CA VAL A 661 -4.42 9.44 -1.42
C VAL A 661 -4.89 10.53 -0.45
N GLY A 662 -6.19 10.79 -0.42
CA GLY A 662 -6.83 11.74 0.49
C GLY A 662 -7.60 11.03 1.60
N ILE A 663 -7.31 11.35 2.85
CA ILE A 663 -8.09 10.86 4.00
C ILE A 663 -9.31 11.74 4.21
N SER A 664 -10.48 11.12 4.37
CA SER A 664 -11.74 11.82 4.67
C SER A 664 -11.81 12.22 6.14
N GLY A 665 -11.10 13.30 6.50
CA GLY A 665 -11.03 13.81 7.86
C GLY A 665 -12.05 14.89 8.23
N LYS A 666 -12.00 15.34 9.50
CA LYS A 666 -12.82 16.44 10.04
C LYS A 666 -12.33 17.83 9.62
N GLU A 667 -11.07 17.97 9.19
CA GLU A 667 -10.43 19.24 8.84
C GLU A 667 -10.87 19.80 7.46
N GLY A 668 -11.67 19.03 6.71
CA GLY A 668 -12.28 19.46 5.46
C GLY A 668 -12.11 18.42 4.34
N ARG A 669 -12.74 18.67 3.18
CA ARG A 669 -12.71 17.74 2.03
C ARG A 669 -11.69 18.11 0.95
N GLN A 670 -10.80 19.07 1.18
CA GLN A 670 -9.93 19.61 0.13
C GLN A 670 -8.86 18.63 -0.37
N ALA A 671 -8.22 17.87 0.54
CA ALA A 671 -7.28 16.81 0.15
C ALA A 671 -8.00 15.71 -0.64
N VAL A 672 -9.16 15.27 -0.14
CA VAL A 672 -10.02 14.28 -0.79
C VAL A 672 -10.39 14.69 -2.22
N LEU A 673 -10.85 15.92 -2.42
CA LEU A 673 -11.25 16.43 -3.74
C LEU A 673 -10.07 16.54 -4.73
N SER A 674 -8.85 16.67 -4.23
CA SER A 674 -7.63 16.85 -5.04
C SER A 674 -6.78 15.58 -5.15
N SER A 675 -7.26 14.46 -4.60
CA SER A 675 -6.58 13.16 -4.56
C SER A 675 -7.08 12.20 -5.64
N ASP A 676 -6.26 11.21 -5.99
CA ASP A 676 -6.62 10.15 -6.93
C ASP A 676 -7.51 9.09 -6.29
N TYR A 677 -7.24 8.78 -5.01
CA TYR A 677 -8.02 7.86 -4.18
C TYR A 677 -8.43 8.55 -2.90
N SER A 678 -9.64 8.28 -2.42
CA SER A 678 -10.06 8.68 -1.08
C SER A 678 -10.37 7.48 -0.21
N ILE A 679 -9.85 7.50 1.01
CA ILE A 679 -10.11 6.50 2.05
C ILE A 679 -10.53 7.20 3.35
N ALA A 680 -11.20 6.48 4.24
CA ALA A 680 -11.71 7.04 5.50
C ALA A 680 -10.62 7.15 6.58
N GLU A 681 -9.83 6.08 6.75
CA GLU A 681 -8.78 5.94 7.76
C GLU A 681 -7.51 5.38 7.11
N PHE A 682 -6.36 5.60 7.74
CA PHE A 682 -5.06 5.17 7.22
C PHE A 682 -4.93 3.64 7.04
N GLN A 683 -5.57 2.84 7.89
CA GLN A 683 -5.47 1.37 7.83
C GLN A 683 -5.89 0.75 6.48
N TYR A 684 -6.81 1.40 5.77
CA TYR A 684 -7.26 0.91 4.46
C TYR A 684 -6.19 1.03 3.38
N LEU A 685 -5.16 1.86 3.59
CA LEU A 685 -4.02 1.96 2.68
C LEU A 685 -3.29 0.62 2.52
N LYS A 686 -3.18 -0.16 3.61
CA LYS A 686 -2.58 -1.51 3.59
C LYS A 686 -3.30 -2.40 2.56
N ARG A 687 -4.62 -2.42 2.58
CA ARG A 687 -5.44 -3.24 1.67
C ARG A 687 -5.43 -2.70 0.24
N LEU A 688 -5.54 -1.39 0.08
CA LEU A 688 -5.49 -0.72 -1.22
C LEU A 688 -4.21 -1.08 -1.99
N LEU A 689 -3.06 -1.07 -1.33
CA LEU A 689 -1.77 -1.37 -1.96
C LEU A 689 -1.53 -2.87 -2.13
N LEU A 690 -1.58 -3.64 -1.04
CA LEU A 690 -1.16 -5.04 -1.05
C LEU A 690 -2.10 -5.95 -1.84
N VAL A 691 -3.40 -5.63 -1.87
CA VAL A 691 -4.42 -6.43 -2.57
C VAL A 691 -4.71 -5.82 -3.94
N HIS A 692 -5.31 -4.61 -3.97
CA HIS A 692 -5.80 -4.02 -5.22
C HIS A 692 -4.65 -3.62 -6.15
N GLY A 693 -3.62 -2.98 -5.62
CA GLY A 693 -2.44 -2.61 -6.42
C GLY A 693 -1.72 -3.81 -7.04
N ASN A 694 -1.47 -4.86 -6.25
CA ASN A 694 -0.84 -6.08 -6.76
C ASN A 694 -1.69 -6.77 -7.85
N TYR A 695 -3.01 -6.82 -7.66
CA TYR A 695 -3.92 -7.37 -8.68
C TYR A 695 -3.95 -6.53 -9.95
N SER A 696 -4.14 -5.21 -9.84
CA SER A 696 -4.22 -4.31 -10.99
C SER A 696 -2.95 -4.36 -11.83
N TYR A 697 -1.78 -4.30 -11.20
CA TYR A 697 -0.48 -4.42 -11.89
C TYR A 697 -0.35 -5.75 -12.66
N LYS A 698 -0.60 -6.89 -12.02
CA LYS A 698 -0.46 -8.20 -12.68
C LYS A 698 -1.49 -8.41 -13.79
N ARG A 699 -2.73 -7.97 -13.59
CA ARG A 699 -3.83 -8.12 -14.56
C ARG A 699 -3.57 -7.29 -15.81
N ILE A 700 -3.20 -6.02 -15.65
CA ILE A 700 -2.94 -5.14 -16.80
C ILE A 700 -1.70 -5.60 -17.58
N SER A 701 -0.65 -6.04 -16.89
CA SER A 701 0.56 -6.57 -17.51
C SER A 701 0.24 -7.75 -18.43
N LYS A 702 -0.63 -8.67 -18.00
CA LYS A 702 -1.07 -9.82 -18.81
C LYS A 702 -1.86 -9.38 -20.04
N LEU A 703 -2.76 -8.41 -19.90
CA LEU A 703 -3.55 -7.88 -21.02
C LEU A 703 -2.65 -7.27 -22.09
N ILE A 704 -1.69 -6.43 -21.70
CA ILE A 704 -0.79 -5.73 -22.61
C ILE A 704 0.10 -6.73 -23.36
N LEU A 705 0.79 -7.60 -22.62
CA LEU A 705 1.72 -8.57 -23.21
C LEU A 705 1.03 -9.54 -24.17
N PHE A 706 -0.17 -10.02 -23.81
CA PHE A 706 -0.96 -10.87 -24.70
C PHE A 706 -1.47 -10.11 -25.93
N SER A 707 -1.86 -8.84 -25.78
CA SER A 707 -2.31 -8.00 -26.90
C SER A 707 -1.20 -7.76 -27.92
N PHE A 708 0.06 -7.61 -27.50
CA PHE A 708 1.18 -7.58 -28.44
C PHE A 708 1.40 -8.93 -29.12
N MET A 709 1.46 -10.03 -28.36
CA MET A 709 1.66 -11.37 -28.90
C MET A 709 0.63 -11.75 -29.97
N LYS A 710 -0.67 -11.51 -29.71
CA LYS A 710 -1.75 -11.87 -30.64
C LYS A 710 -1.71 -11.07 -31.95
N ASN A 711 -1.31 -9.80 -31.89
CA ASN A 711 -1.21 -8.92 -33.07
C ASN A 711 0.04 -9.23 -33.89
N VAL A 712 1.17 -9.51 -33.23
CA VAL A 712 2.36 -10.06 -33.89
C VAL A 712 2.01 -11.37 -34.60
N ALA A 713 1.24 -12.27 -33.97
CA ALA A 713 0.85 -13.53 -34.58
C ALA A 713 -0.03 -13.36 -35.85
N LEU A 714 -0.96 -12.40 -35.84
CA LEU A 714 -1.82 -12.10 -36.99
C LEU A 714 -1.06 -11.47 -38.15
N SER A 715 -0.15 -10.53 -37.86
CA SER A 715 0.61 -9.81 -38.89
C SER A 715 1.75 -10.66 -39.46
N MET A 716 2.49 -11.39 -38.61
CA MET A 716 3.61 -12.21 -39.06
C MET A 716 3.19 -13.41 -39.91
N SER A 717 1.96 -13.91 -39.79
CA SER A 717 1.48 -14.98 -40.67
C SER A 717 1.40 -14.51 -42.14
N ASN A 718 1.03 -13.25 -42.37
CA ASN A 718 1.06 -12.64 -43.70
C ASN A 718 2.50 -12.40 -44.19
N PHE A 719 3.44 -12.13 -43.29
CA PHE A 719 4.86 -12.01 -43.65
C PHE A 719 5.43 -13.35 -44.16
N PHE A 720 5.13 -14.46 -43.47
CA PHE A 720 5.53 -15.79 -43.94
C PHE A 720 4.90 -16.16 -45.28
N LEU A 721 3.62 -15.82 -45.48
CA LEU A 721 2.97 -15.98 -46.77
C LEU A 721 3.63 -15.16 -47.88
N ALA A 722 3.99 -13.90 -47.58
CA ALA A 722 4.57 -13.00 -48.57
C ALA A 722 5.86 -13.56 -49.19
N MET A 723 6.67 -14.31 -48.42
CA MET A 723 7.88 -14.95 -48.92
C MET A 723 7.60 -16.03 -49.98
N GLU A 724 6.54 -16.83 -49.81
CA GLU A 724 6.16 -17.86 -50.80
C GLU A 724 5.47 -17.28 -52.03
N THR A 725 4.71 -16.20 -51.85
CA THR A 725 3.99 -15.55 -52.95
C THR A 725 4.83 -14.51 -53.68
N MET A 726 6.16 -14.65 -53.66
CA MET A 726 7.13 -13.76 -54.31
C MET A 726 6.91 -12.28 -53.99
N TYR A 727 6.56 -11.97 -52.74
CA TYR A 727 6.29 -10.60 -52.28
C TYR A 727 5.25 -9.85 -53.15
N SER A 728 4.18 -10.54 -53.56
CA SER A 728 3.05 -9.95 -54.29
C SER A 728 2.08 -9.12 -53.43
N GLY A 729 2.12 -9.25 -52.10
CA GLY A 729 1.23 -8.53 -51.19
C GLY A 729 -0.17 -9.15 -51.01
N LEU A 730 -0.32 -10.45 -51.29
CA LEU A 730 -1.57 -11.19 -51.08
C LEU A 730 -1.94 -11.31 -49.59
N LEU A 731 -3.24 -11.20 -49.29
CA LEU A 731 -3.75 -11.41 -47.93
C LEU A 731 -4.01 -12.90 -47.68
N MET A 732 -3.63 -13.36 -46.49
CA MET A 732 -3.90 -14.71 -46.04
C MET A 732 -5.35 -14.91 -45.58
N TYR A 733 -5.97 -13.86 -45.03
CA TYR A 733 -7.31 -13.92 -44.42
C TYR A 733 -8.28 -12.98 -45.14
N PHE A 734 -9.58 -13.26 -45.05
CA PHE A 734 -10.62 -12.32 -45.48
C PHE A 734 -10.50 -11.00 -44.71
N SER A 735 -10.77 -9.89 -45.39
CA SER A 735 -10.63 -8.53 -44.84
C SER A 735 -11.41 -8.33 -43.53
N ILE A 736 -12.61 -8.92 -43.41
CA ILE A 736 -13.45 -8.82 -42.20
C ILE A 736 -12.86 -9.57 -41.00
N PHE A 737 -12.07 -10.63 -41.23
CA PHE A 737 -11.48 -11.44 -40.17
C PHE A 737 -10.38 -10.69 -39.40
N PHE A 738 -9.64 -9.80 -40.05
CA PHE A 738 -8.67 -8.94 -39.35
C PHE A 738 -9.34 -8.08 -38.27
N THR A 739 -10.47 -7.47 -38.62
CA THR A 739 -11.25 -6.63 -37.68
C THR A 739 -11.86 -7.47 -36.57
N LEU A 740 -12.50 -8.60 -36.89
CA LEU A 740 -13.17 -9.46 -35.90
C LEU A 740 -12.19 -10.14 -34.92
N TYR A 741 -10.99 -10.49 -35.39
CA TYR A 741 -9.94 -11.05 -34.54
C TYR A 741 -9.56 -10.08 -33.41
N ASN A 742 -9.35 -8.82 -33.76
CA ASN A 742 -8.88 -7.78 -32.84
C ASN A 742 -9.98 -7.13 -32.01
N ALA A 743 -11.22 -7.11 -32.49
CA ALA A 743 -12.35 -6.55 -31.77
C ALA A 743 -13.01 -7.57 -30.83
N LEU A 744 -13.13 -8.83 -31.23
CA LEU A 744 -14.09 -9.75 -30.60
C LEU A 744 -13.46 -11.07 -30.15
N PHE A 745 -13.00 -11.91 -31.09
CA PHE A 745 -12.72 -13.33 -30.79
C PHE A 745 -11.54 -13.56 -29.85
N THR A 746 -10.50 -12.71 -29.88
CA THR A 746 -9.35 -12.85 -28.98
C THR A 746 -9.36 -11.87 -27.82
N THR A 747 -10.13 -10.79 -27.92
CA THR A 747 -10.14 -9.69 -26.96
C THR A 747 -11.07 -9.97 -25.77
N ILE A 748 -12.24 -10.57 -26.00
CA ILE A 748 -13.17 -10.92 -24.91
C ILE A 748 -12.51 -11.77 -23.81
N PRO A 749 -11.85 -12.91 -24.11
CA PRO A 749 -11.31 -13.79 -23.07
C PRO A 749 -10.20 -13.12 -22.27
N ILE A 750 -9.30 -12.37 -22.92
CA ILE A 750 -8.22 -11.67 -22.20
C ILE A 750 -8.75 -10.52 -21.34
N VAL A 751 -9.78 -9.79 -21.80
CA VAL A 751 -10.40 -8.71 -21.03
C VAL A 751 -11.08 -9.24 -19.77
N VAL A 752 -11.86 -10.32 -19.87
CA VAL A 752 -12.50 -10.92 -18.68
C VAL A 752 -11.44 -11.42 -17.69
N ILE A 753 -10.38 -12.06 -18.16
CA ILE A 753 -9.28 -12.48 -17.28
C ILE A 753 -8.59 -11.27 -16.65
N ALA A 754 -8.36 -10.19 -17.40
CA ALA A 754 -7.80 -8.97 -16.85
C ALA A 754 -8.75 -8.28 -15.85
N MET A 755 -10.06 -8.48 -15.93
CA MET A 755 -11.02 -7.98 -14.94
C MET A 755 -11.03 -8.82 -13.64
N TYR A 756 -11.11 -10.15 -13.75
CA TYR A 756 -11.48 -11.02 -12.62
C TYR A 756 -10.38 -11.97 -12.12
N ASN A 757 -9.26 -12.14 -12.82
CA ASN A 757 -8.27 -13.16 -12.47
C ASN A 757 -7.56 -12.84 -11.15
N GLN A 758 -7.56 -13.80 -10.23
CA GLN A 758 -6.86 -13.73 -8.95
C GLN A 758 -5.78 -14.81 -8.93
N ASP A 759 -4.55 -14.42 -8.64
CA ASP A 759 -3.42 -15.35 -8.50
C ASP A 759 -3.37 -15.95 -7.09
N VAL A 760 -3.41 -15.08 -6.08
CA VAL A 760 -3.43 -15.40 -4.64
C VAL A 760 -4.72 -14.84 -4.05
N SER A 761 -5.16 -15.31 -2.88
CA SER A 761 -6.34 -14.75 -2.20
C SER A 761 -6.00 -13.43 -1.47
N PRO A 762 -6.99 -12.53 -1.25
CA PRO A 762 -6.76 -11.27 -0.53
C PRO A 762 -6.18 -11.47 0.88
N ALA A 763 -6.70 -12.45 1.63
CA ALA A 763 -6.24 -12.76 2.99
C ALA A 763 -4.74 -13.09 3.04
N VAL A 764 -4.25 -13.85 2.05
CA VAL A 764 -2.85 -14.26 1.98
C VAL A 764 -1.95 -13.07 1.60
N LEU A 765 -2.42 -12.17 0.73
CA LEU A 765 -1.68 -10.93 0.42
C LEU A 765 -1.57 -10.01 1.63
N MET A 766 -2.59 -9.96 2.48
CA MET A 766 -2.57 -9.19 3.73
C MET A 766 -1.67 -9.83 4.80
N GLN A 767 -1.61 -11.16 4.86
CA GLN A 767 -0.77 -11.91 5.79
C GLN A 767 0.71 -11.88 5.39
N TYR A 768 1.01 -11.89 4.08
CA TYR A 768 2.37 -11.92 3.55
C TYR A 768 2.65 -10.72 2.63
N PRO A 769 2.92 -9.54 3.20
CA PRO A 769 3.20 -8.32 2.44
C PRO A 769 4.41 -8.42 1.50
N THR A 770 5.34 -9.35 1.76
CA THR A 770 6.53 -9.60 0.93
C THR A 770 6.21 -9.99 -0.51
N LEU A 771 4.97 -10.45 -0.80
CA LEU A 771 4.51 -10.75 -2.16
C LEU A 771 4.42 -9.51 -3.05
N TYR A 772 4.33 -8.31 -2.47
CA TYR A 772 4.31 -7.03 -3.18
C TYR A 772 5.63 -6.74 -3.94
N VAL A 773 6.75 -7.35 -3.52
CA VAL A 773 8.08 -7.19 -4.13
C VAL A 773 8.10 -7.54 -5.63
N ASN A 774 7.15 -8.34 -6.13
CA ASN A 774 7.00 -8.59 -7.57
C ASN A 774 6.83 -7.28 -8.35
N GLY A 775 5.95 -6.39 -7.87
CA GLY A 775 5.68 -5.10 -8.48
C GLY A 775 6.85 -4.13 -8.35
N LEU A 776 7.50 -4.08 -7.17
CA LEU A 776 8.70 -3.25 -6.95
C LEU A 776 9.84 -3.57 -7.95
N LYS A 777 10.01 -4.85 -8.28
CA LYS A 777 11.06 -5.33 -9.20
C LYS A 777 10.61 -5.39 -10.68
N ASN A 778 9.42 -4.88 -11.00
CA ASN A 778 8.85 -4.91 -12.35
C ASN A 778 8.90 -6.29 -13.02
N ARG A 779 8.67 -7.38 -12.26
CA ARG A 779 8.83 -8.75 -12.78
C ARG A 779 7.74 -9.13 -13.78
N SER A 780 6.54 -8.60 -13.61
CA SER A 780 5.39 -8.94 -14.47
C SER A 780 5.40 -8.18 -15.80
N PHE A 781 5.98 -6.98 -15.83
CA PHE A 781 6.08 -6.15 -17.02
C PHE A 781 7.49 -5.57 -17.17
N ASN A 782 8.27 -6.15 -18.06
CA ASN A 782 9.62 -5.75 -18.41
C ASN A 782 9.93 -6.03 -19.89
N TRP A 783 11.03 -5.47 -20.38
CA TRP A 783 11.48 -5.62 -21.77
C TRP A 783 11.71 -7.08 -22.18
N LEU A 784 12.29 -7.90 -21.30
CA LEU A 784 12.53 -9.32 -21.60
C LEU A 784 11.24 -10.09 -21.80
N SER A 785 10.23 -9.81 -20.98
CA SER A 785 8.89 -10.38 -21.12
C SER A 785 8.27 -9.94 -22.43
N PHE A 786 8.31 -8.64 -22.75
CA PHE A 786 7.80 -8.11 -24.03
C PHE A 786 8.40 -8.84 -25.24
N PHE A 787 9.73 -8.92 -25.34
CA PHE A 787 10.37 -9.65 -26.44
C PHE A 787 10.03 -11.14 -26.46
N GLY A 788 9.98 -11.79 -25.29
CA GLY A 788 9.57 -13.19 -25.19
C GLY A 788 8.15 -13.43 -25.71
N TRP A 789 7.21 -12.52 -25.43
CA TRP A 789 5.84 -12.58 -25.94
C TRP A 789 5.75 -12.27 -27.45
N CYS A 790 6.57 -11.36 -27.97
CA CYS A 790 6.66 -11.10 -29.41
C CYS A 790 7.24 -12.30 -30.17
N VAL A 791 8.29 -12.94 -29.66
CA VAL A 791 8.87 -14.17 -30.23
C VAL A 791 7.85 -15.31 -30.23
N LEU A 792 7.10 -15.47 -29.12
CA LEU A 792 6.01 -16.44 -29.07
C LEU A 792 4.92 -16.13 -30.10
N GLY A 793 4.60 -14.85 -30.33
CA GLY A 793 3.70 -14.43 -31.39
C GLY A 793 4.19 -14.82 -32.78
N ALA A 794 5.47 -14.58 -33.07
CA ALA A 794 6.10 -15.01 -34.34
C ALA A 794 6.11 -16.54 -34.50
N TRP A 795 6.31 -17.29 -33.41
CA TRP A 795 6.19 -18.76 -33.41
C TRP A 795 4.77 -19.21 -33.74
N HIS A 796 3.76 -18.63 -33.08
CA HIS A 796 2.35 -18.92 -33.38
C HIS A 796 2.02 -18.61 -34.85
N ALA A 797 2.49 -17.48 -35.37
CA ALA A 797 2.35 -17.12 -36.79
C ALA A 797 2.94 -18.18 -37.72
N TYR A 798 4.17 -18.63 -37.44
CA TYR A 798 4.86 -19.62 -38.27
C TYR A 798 4.14 -20.96 -38.27
N VAL A 799 3.74 -21.49 -37.10
CA VAL A 799 3.03 -22.77 -36.99
C VAL A 799 1.69 -22.73 -37.72
N VAL A 800 0.91 -21.66 -37.50
CA VAL A 800 -0.40 -21.49 -38.12
C VAL A 800 -0.30 -21.36 -39.64
N TYR A 801 0.74 -20.72 -40.15
CA TYR A 801 1.02 -20.65 -41.57
C TYR A 801 1.50 -21.99 -42.13
N ALA A 802 2.48 -22.64 -41.49
CA ALA A 802 3.12 -23.84 -41.99
C ALA A 802 2.15 -25.04 -42.06
N VAL A 803 1.33 -25.26 -41.02
CA VAL A 803 0.53 -26.48 -40.91
C VAL A 803 -0.47 -26.64 -42.07
N PRO A 804 -1.34 -25.67 -42.41
CA PRO A 804 -2.23 -25.77 -43.57
C PRO A 804 -1.50 -25.92 -44.90
N PHE A 805 -0.40 -25.18 -45.10
CA PHE A 805 0.35 -25.21 -46.36
C PHE A 805 1.06 -26.55 -46.61
N PHE A 806 1.55 -27.22 -45.56
CA PHE A 806 2.15 -28.54 -45.70
C PHE A 806 1.13 -29.68 -45.72
N THR A 807 -0.08 -29.48 -45.18
CA THR A 807 -1.11 -30.53 -45.08
C THR A 807 -2.10 -30.55 -46.25
N ASN A 808 -2.37 -29.40 -46.89
CA ASN A 808 -3.28 -29.28 -48.04
C ASN A 808 -2.67 -29.79 -49.38
N GLY A 809 -2.05 -30.98 -49.35
CA GLY A 809 -1.80 -31.78 -50.56
C GLY A 809 -0.51 -31.53 -51.35
N SER A 810 0.40 -30.65 -50.92
CA SER A 810 1.74 -30.52 -51.54
C SER A 810 2.85 -30.48 -50.50
N ILE A 811 3.35 -31.66 -50.08
CA ILE A 811 4.66 -31.74 -49.43
C ILE A 811 5.73 -31.58 -50.52
N VAL A 812 6.37 -30.42 -50.54
CA VAL A 812 7.68 -30.26 -51.20
C VAL A 812 8.71 -30.82 -50.23
N TRP A 813 9.31 -31.97 -50.57
CA TRP A 813 10.42 -32.54 -49.81
C TRP A 813 11.67 -31.69 -49.99
N TYR A 814 11.93 -30.75 -49.07
CA TYR A 814 13.17 -29.94 -49.09
C TYR A 814 14.45 -30.78 -48.93
N PHE A 815 14.35 -32.01 -48.40
CA PHE A 815 15.49 -32.89 -48.13
C PHE A 815 15.68 -34.03 -49.16
N SER A 816 14.93 -34.04 -50.26
CA SER A 816 15.06 -35.06 -51.32
C SER A 816 15.25 -34.39 -52.67
N SER A 817 16.31 -34.75 -53.41
CA SER A 817 16.53 -34.30 -54.79
C SER A 817 15.56 -34.90 -55.82
N ALA A 818 14.64 -35.76 -55.39
CA ALA A 818 13.64 -36.34 -56.29
C ALA A 818 12.35 -35.50 -56.26
N SER A 819 12.01 -34.91 -57.41
CA SER A 819 10.80 -34.12 -57.68
C SER A 819 9.49 -34.93 -57.66
N SER A 820 9.32 -35.89 -56.76
CA SER A 820 8.06 -36.61 -56.58
C SER A 820 7.19 -35.87 -55.56
N LYS A 821 6.24 -35.07 -56.05
CA LYS A 821 5.14 -34.53 -55.23
C LYS A 821 4.27 -35.70 -54.78
N LEU A 822 4.35 -36.07 -53.51
CA LEU A 822 3.42 -37.04 -52.93
C LEU A 822 2.11 -36.30 -52.61
N GLN A 823 1.16 -36.34 -53.54
CA GLN A 823 -0.21 -35.84 -53.33
C GLN A 823 -0.97 -36.84 -52.47
N PHE A 824 -1.23 -36.48 -51.21
CA PHE A 824 -2.05 -37.28 -50.28
C PHE A 824 -3.55 -37.20 -50.61
N ASP A 825 -3.98 -36.12 -51.28
CA ASP A 825 -5.34 -35.93 -51.79
C ASP A 825 -5.33 -35.42 -53.23
N LYS A 826 -6.37 -35.75 -54.01
CA LYS A 826 -6.48 -35.44 -55.45
C LYS A 826 -6.97 -34.01 -55.74
N ARG A 827 -7.32 -33.22 -54.72
CA ARG A 827 -7.87 -31.86 -54.88
C ARG A 827 -7.19 -30.88 -53.92
N ASP A 828 -6.54 -29.86 -54.46
CA ASP A 828 -6.12 -28.69 -53.70
C ASP A 828 -7.32 -27.73 -53.55
N LEU A 829 -7.67 -27.41 -52.31
CA LEU A 829 -8.79 -26.52 -51.96
C LEU A 829 -8.44 -25.02 -52.11
N GLY A 830 -7.18 -24.71 -52.45
CA GLY A 830 -6.71 -23.37 -52.77
C GLY A 830 -6.36 -22.50 -51.57
N LEU A 831 -5.86 -21.28 -51.85
CA LEU A 831 -5.33 -20.35 -50.85
C LEU A 831 -6.37 -19.92 -49.81
N TRP A 832 -7.63 -19.73 -50.21
CA TRP A 832 -8.70 -19.32 -49.29
C TRP A 832 -9.02 -20.40 -48.25
N ALA A 833 -8.93 -21.70 -48.61
CA ALA A 833 -9.08 -22.80 -47.67
C ALA A 833 -7.94 -22.82 -46.65
N ASN A 834 -6.69 -22.63 -47.09
CA ASN A 834 -5.54 -22.49 -46.20
C ASN A 834 -5.68 -21.29 -45.27
N GLY A 835 -6.19 -20.16 -45.79
CA GLY A 835 -6.43 -18.94 -45.01
C GLY A 835 -7.47 -19.12 -43.91
N VAL A 836 -8.62 -19.71 -44.23
CA VAL A 836 -9.66 -20.02 -43.25
C VAL A 836 -9.16 -21.02 -42.21
N ALA A 837 -8.46 -22.08 -42.63
CA ALA A 837 -7.88 -23.05 -41.71
C ALA A 837 -6.90 -22.40 -40.74
N SER A 838 -5.96 -21.61 -41.27
CA SER A 838 -4.99 -20.84 -40.49
C SER A 838 -5.67 -19.93 -39.47
N TYR A 839 -6.73 -19.24 -39.87
CA TYR A 839 -7.46 -18.34 -38.98
C TYR A 839 -8.13 -19.09 -37.81
N THR A 840 -8.79 -20.22 -38.08
CA THR A 840 -9.37 -21.10 -37.06
C THR A 840 -8.30 -21.62 -36.09
N TYR A 841 -7.13 -21.99 -36.62
CA TYR A 841 -6.02 -22.50 -35.81
C TYR A 841 -5.47 -21.39 -34.90
N LEU A 842 -5.31 -20.17 -35.43
CA LEU A 842 -4.83 -19.02 -34.68
C LEU A 842 -5.75 -18.64 -33.52
N ILE A 843 -7.06 -18.58 -33.74
CA ILE A 843 -8.05 -18.26 -32.69
C ILE A 843 -8.05 -19.32 -31.61
N THR A 844 -8.05 -20.60 -31.99
CA THR A 844 -8.07 -21.70 -31.03
C THR A 844 -6.77 -21.73 -30.23
N ALA A 845 -5.61 -21.62 -30.88
CA ALA A 845 -4.31 -21.57 -30.21
C ALA A 845 -4.21 -20.36 -29.25
N SER A 846 -4.70 -19.19 -29.67
CA SER A 846 -4.72 -17.99 -28.83
C SER A 846 -5.64 -18.14 -27.61
N THR A 847 -6.81 -18.77 -27.76
CA THR A 847 -7.76 -18.99 -26.67
C THR A 847 -7.23 -20.01 -25.64
N VAL A 848 -6.57 -21.07 -26.10
CA VAL A 848 -5.93 -22.04 -25.21
C VAL A 848 -4.70 -21.42 -24.53
N GLN A 849 -3.94 -20.57 -25.24
CA GLN A 849 -2.85 -19.79 -24.65
C GLN A 849 -3.34 -18.87 -23.52
N VAL A 850 -4.47 -18.18 -23.71
CA VAL A 850 -5.13 -17.40 -22.66
C VAL A 850 -5.55 -18.29 -21.48
N SER A 851 -6.06 -19.48 -21.77
CA SER A 851 -6.43 -20.48 -20.74
C SER A 851 -5.22 -20.89 -19.87
N LEU A 852 -4.03 -20.98 -20.46
CA LEU A 852 -2.78 -21.23 -19.71
C LEU A 852 -2.31 -20.04 -18.86
N MET A 853 -2.71 -18.81 -19.18
CA MET A 853 -2.36 -17.62 -18.39
C MET A 853 -3.27 -17.44 -17.16
N THR A 854 -4.45 -18.07 -17.19
CA THR A 854 -5.42 -18.07 -16.10
C THR A 854 -4.82 -18.75 -14.87
N SER A 855 -4.89 -18.04 -13.74
CA SER A 855 -4.42 -18.57 -12.46
C SER A 855 -5.56 -19.26 -11.73
N ASN A 856 -6.74 -18.64 -11.68
CA ASN A 856 -7.92 -19.17 -11.00
C ASN A 856 -9.06 -19.40 -12.00
N TRP A 857 -9.62 -20.61 -11.98
CA TRP A 857 -10.73 -21.02 -12.83
C TRP A 857 -12.06 -20.74 -12.12
N THR A 858 -12.59 -19.54 -12.34
CA THR A 858 -13.96 -19.15 -11.93
C THR A 858 -14.96 -19.48 -13.03
N ARG A 859 -16.26 -19.54 -12.68
CA ARG A 859 -17.34 -19.76 -13.67
C ARG A 859 -17.33 -18.70 -14.79
N THR A 860 -16.97 -17.46 -14.46
CA THR A 860 -16.83 -16.36 -15.42
C THR A 860 -15.64 -16.56 -16.37
N ASN A 861 -14.49 -16.98 -15.86
CA ASN A 861 -13.30 -17.25 -16.68
C ASN A 861 -13.53 -18.45 -17.62
N VAL A 862 -14.20 -19.51 -17.14
CA VAL A 862 -14.59 -20.67 -17.97
C VAL A 862 -15.56 -20.23 -19.06
N LEU A 863 -16.63 -19.51 -18.71
CA LEU A 863 -17.62 -19.02 -19.67
C LEU A 863 -16.96 -18.12 -20.73
N SER A 864 -16.03 -17.27 -20.33
CA SER A 864 -15.36 -16.37 -21.26
C SER A 864 -14.41 -17.10 -22.21
N THR A 865 -13.59 -18.03 -21.73
CA THR A 865 -12.65 -18.78 -22.57
C THR A 865 -13.36 -19.78 -23.47
N VAL A 866 -14.14 -20.71 -22.90
CA VAL A 866 -14.85 -21.75 -23.65
C VAL A 866 -16.00 -21.15 -24.45
N GLY A 867 -16.75 -20.21 -23.88
CA GLY A 867 -17.86 -19.57 -24.56
C GLY A 867 -17.43 -18.72 -25.75
N THR A 868 -16.26 -18.06 -25.70
CA THR A 868 -15.75 -17.33 -26.89
C THR A 868 -15.35 -18.30 -28.00
N LEU A 869 -14.78 -19.46 -27.66
CA LEU A 869 -14.45 -20.49 -28.65
C LEU A 869 -15.72 -21.06 -29.31
N VAL A 870 -16.74 -21.39 -28.52
CA VAL A 870 -18.04 -21.85 -29.03
C VAL A 870 -18.72 -20.77 -29.86
N PHE A 871 -18.69 -19.52 -29.40
CA PHE A 871 -19.25 -18.38 -30.12
C PHE A 871 -18.58 -18.19 -31.48
N TYR A 872 -17.25 -18.35 -31.57
CA TYR A 872 -16.54 -18.29 -32.84
C TYR A 872 -17.04 -19.34 -33.84
N TYR A 873 -17.14 -20.61 -33.44
CA TYR A 873 -17.64 -21.66 -34.34
C TYR A 873 -19.10 -21.44 -34.74
N LEU A 874 -19.96 -21.02 -33.81
CA LEU A 874 -21.35 -20.67 -34.12
C LEU A 874 -21.45 -19.47 -35.06
N PHE A 875 -20.62 -18.45 -34.85
CA PHE A 875 -20.55 -17.28 -35.71
C PHE A 875 -20.07 -17.66 -37.13
N THR A 876 -19.03 -18.48 -37.26
CA THR A 876 -18.55 -18.94 -38.57
C THR A 876 -19.61 -19.76 -39.28
N ALA A 877 -20.31 -20.67 -38.58
CA ALA A 877 -21.41 -21.45 -39.16
C ALA A 877 -22.57 -20.54 -39.63
N PHE A 878 -22.94 -19.54 -38.82
CA PHE A 878 -23.95 -18.56 -39.16
C PHE A 878 -23.52 -17.71 -40.38
N PHE A 879 -22.30 -17.16 -40.36
CA PHE A 879 -21.76 -16.30 -41.40
C PHE A 879 -21.77 -17.00 -42.77
N CYS A 880 -21.39 -18.29 -42.80
CA CYS A 880 -21.48 -19.10 -44.01
C CYS A 880 -22.94 -19.37 -44.42
N ALA A 881 -23.84 -19.65 -43.48
CA ALA A 881 -25.25 -19.94 -43.78
C ALA A 881 -26.02 -18.74 -44.35
N VAL A 882 -25.62 -17.51 -44.03
CA VAL A 882 -26.27 -16.27 -44.51
C VAL A 882 -26.36 -16.24 -46.04
N PHE A 883 -25.28 -16.54 -46.76
CA PHE A 883 -25.30 -16.58 -48.22
C PHE A 883 -26.29 -17.64 -48.75
N GLY A 884 -26.34 -18.82 -48.11
CA GLY A 884 -27.30 -19.86 -48.47
C GLY A 884 -28.77 -19.42 -48.32
N TRP A 885 -29.06 -18.52 -47.38
CA TRP A 885 -30.41 -18.02 -47.11
C TRP A 885 -30.78 -16.79 -47.96
N THR A 886 -29.88 -15.83 -48.07
CA THR A 886 -30.17 -14.53 -48.73
C THR A 886 -29.77 -14.50 -50.20
N LYS A 887 -28.87 -15.40 -50.64
CA LYS A 887 -28.26 -15.43 -51.98
C LYS A 887 -27.61 -14.10 -52.40
N THR A 888 -27.35 -13.23 -51.44
CA THR A 888 -26.69 -11.94 -51.64
C THR A 888 -25.28 -12.06 -51.09
N ASP A 889 -24.30 -11.72 -51.91
CA ASP A 889 -22.91 -11.76 -51.47
C ASP A 889 -22.57 -10.53 -50.63
N PHE A 890 -22.32 -10.75 -49.34
CA PHE A 890 -21.88 -9.73 -48.40
C PHE A 890 -20.46 -10.06 -47.95
N TYR A 891 -19.46 -9.26 -48.33
CA TYR A 891 -18.06 -9.46 -47.91
C TYR A 891 -17.51 -10.87 -48.24
N ASP A 892 -17.61 -11.30 -49.50
CA ASP A 892 -17.09 -12.58 -50.01
C ASP A 892 -17.71 -13.83 -49.34
N THR A 893 -18.92 -13.71 -48.81
CA THR A 893 -19.68 -14.82 -48.22
C THR A 893 -19.97 -15.97 -49.19
N GLU A 894 -20.06 -15.71 -50.49
CA GLU A 894 -20.18 -16.76 -51.51
C GLU A 894 -18.97 -17.70 -51.48
N VAL A 895 -17.77 -17.12 -51.51
CA VAL A 895 -16.49 -17.85 -51.44
C VAL A 895 -16.35 -18.52 -50.08
N GLY A 896 -16.68 -17.80 -48.99
CA GLY A 896 -16.63 -18.32 -47.64
C GLY A 896 -17.53 -19.54 -47.41
N PHE A 897 -18.76 -19.53 -47.95
CA PHE A 897 -19.69 -20.67 -47.87
C PHE A 897 -19.15 -21.89 -48.60
N GLY A 898 -18.64 -21.71 -49.83
CA GLY A 898 -18.04 -22.79 -50.61
C GLY A 898 -16.81 -23.40 -49.95
N VAL A 899 -15.91 -22.56 -49.42
CA VAL A 899 -14.67 -23.00 -48.78
C VAL A 899 -14.93 -23.71 -47.46
N VAL A 900 -15.72 -23.13 -46.55
CA VAL A 900 -15.96 -23.71 -45.22
C VAL A 900 -16.74 -25.02 -45.31
N SER A 901 -17.74 -25.11 -46.20
CA SER A 901 -18.51 -26.34 -46.37
C SER A 901 -17.66 -27.51 -46.89
N GLN A 902 -16.62 -27.23 -47.70
CA GLN A 902 -15.66 -28.24 -48.13
C GLN A 902 -14.66 -28.56 -47.02
N LEU A 903 -14.08 -27.54 -46.39
CA LEU A 903 -13.03 -27.67 -45.36
C LEU A 903 -13.49 -28.48 -44.13
N VAL A 904 -14.74 -28.34 -43.68
CA VAL A 904 -15.27 -29.06 -42.52
C VAL A 904 -15.33 -30.58 -42.75
N ASN A 905 -15.50 -31.02 -44.00
CA ASN A 905 -15.51 -32.44 -44.37
C ASN A 905 -14.11 -33.05 -44.44
N GLU A 906 -13.07 -32.22 -44.46
CA GLU A 906 -11.70 -32.69 -44.60
C GLU A 906 -11.10 -33.11 -43.26
N ALA A 907 -10.47 -34.29 -43.23
CA ALA A 907 -9.83 -34.80 -42.03
C ALA A 907 -8.56 -34.02 -41.65
N TRP A 908 -7.83 -33.51 -42.65
CA TRP A 908 -6.60 -32.76 -42.43
C TRP A 908 -6.86 -31.42 -41.71
N PHE A 909 -8.05 -30.84 -41.87
CA PHE A 909 -8.43 -29.61 -41.18
C PHE A 909 -8.54 -29.82 -39.66
N TRP A 910 -9.24 -30.87 -39.21
CA TRP A 910 -9.42 -31.15 -37.78
C TRP A 910 -8.14 -31.68 -37.11
N LEU A 911 -7.37 -32.54 -37.81
CA LEU A 911 -6.09 -33.03 -37.30
C LEU A 911 -5.03 -31.91 -37.28
N GLY A 912 -5.02 -31.07 -38.32
CA GLY A 912 -4.16 -29.89 -38.42
C GLY A 912 -4.45 -28.89 -37.30
N LEU A 913 -5.73 -28.68 -36.95
CA LEU A 913 -6.13 -27.85 -35.80
C LEU A 913 -5.52 -28.37 -34.50
N LEU A 914 -5.72 -29.65 -34.19
CA LEU A 914 -5.20 -30.26 -32.95
C LEU A 914 -3.67 -30.16 -32.88
N PHE A 915 -3.00 -30.50 -33.98
CA PHE A 915 -1.54 -30.43 -34.08
C PHE A 915 -1.03 -29.00 -33.92
N SER A 916 -1.61 -28.04 -34.65
CA SER A 916 -1.22 -26.63 -34.58
C SER A 916 -1.37 -26.06 -33.17
N VAL A 917 -2.44 -26.40 -32.46
CA VAL A 917 -2.66 -25.92 -31.08
C VAL A 917 -1.61 -26.48 -30.13
N VAL A 918 -1.31 -27.78 -30.21
CA VAL A 918 -0.30 -28.42 -29.36
C VAL A 918 1.08 -27.82 -29.62
N VAL A 919 1.50 -27.73 -30.88
CA VAL A 919 2.84 -27.24 -31.26
C VAL A 919 3.02 -25.74 -30.98
N ALA A 920 1.98 -24.93 -31.19
CA ALA A 920 2.04 -23.50 -30.88
C ALA A 920 2.29 -23.26 -29.37
N ILE A 921 1.63 -24.04 -28.52
CA ILE A 921 1.59 -23.82 -27.08
C ILE A 921 2.75 -24.47 -26.33
N LEU A 922 3.27 -25.58 -26.85
CA LEU A 922 4.26 -26.42 -26.20
C LEU A 922 5.50 -25.66 -25.68
N PRO A 923 6.14 -24.74 -26.46
CA PRO A 923 7.32 -24.02 -25.97
C PRO A 923 7.02 -23.17 -24.74
N ASN A 924 5.87 -22.48 -24.71
CA ASN A 924 5.47 -21.67 -23.58
C ASN A 924 5.08 -22.52 -22.37
N TYR A 925 4.40 -23.66 -22.59
CA TYR A 925 4.08 -24.60 -21.52
C TYR A 925 5.35 -25.13 -20.85
N ILE A 926 6.33 -25.59 -21.64
CA ILE A 926 7.62 -26.09 -21.13
C ILE A 926 8.38 -24.99 -20.38
N ALA A 927 8.47 -23.78 -20.96
CA ALA A 927 9.14 -22.65 -20.31
C ALA A 927 8.47 -22.28 -18.98
N LYS A 928 7.13 -22.29 -18.93
CA LYS A 928 6.38 -22.02 -17.70
C LYS A 928 6.57 -23.12 -16.66
N ALA A 929 6.46 -24.39 -17.07
CA ALA A 929 6.69 -25.53 -16.18
C ALA A 929 8.10 -25.53 -15.61
N GLY A 930 9.12 -25.27 -16.45
CA GLY A 930 10.51 -25.14 -16.02
C GLY A 930 10.71 -23.99 -15.02
N ARG A 931 10.09 -22.83 -15.25
CA ARG A 931 10.13 -21.72 -14.27
C ARG A 931 9.48 -22.12 -12.95
N VAL A 932 8.32 -22.77 -12.96
CA VAL A 932 7.64 -23.18 -11.73
C VAL A 932 8.46 -24.21 -10.96
N LEU A 933 9.05 -25.20 -11.64
CA LEU A 933 9.79 -26.29 -11.01
C LEU A 933 11.17 -25.89 -10.50
N PHE A 934 11.94 -25.13 -11.30
CA PHE A 934 13.34 -24.81 -10.97
C PHE A 934 13.51 -23.43 -10.32
N TYR A 935 12.62 -22.47 -10.63
CA TYR A 935 12.72 -21.09 -10.14
C TYR A 935 11.36 -20.53 -9.71
N PRO A 936 10.68 -21.17 -8.73
CA PRO A 936 9.33 -20.80 -8.35
C PRO A 936 9.29 -19.36 -7.83
N GLU A 937 8.32 -18.59 -8.34
CA GLU A 937 8.01 -17.28 -7.79
C GLU A 937 7.42 -17.45 -6.38
N PRO A 938 7.64 -16.50 -5.43
CA PRO A 938 7.01 -16.54 -4.12
C PRO A 938 5.48 -16.74 -4.17
N SER A 939 4.82 -16.20 -5.20
CA SER A 939 3.38 -16.41 -5.42
C SER A 939 3.04 -17.86 -5.79
N HIS A 940 3.90 -18.59 -6.50
CA HIS A 940 3.71 -20.01 -6.79
C HIS A 940 3.88 -20.87 -5.54
N LEU A 941 4.95 -20.64 -4.78
CA LEU A 941 5.20 -21.31 -3.51
C LEU A 941 4.02 -21.14 -2.55
N MET A 942 3.52 -19.91 -2.43
CA MET A 942 2.38 -19.62 -1.57
C MET A 942 1.09 -20.33 -2.03
N ARG A 943 0.89 -20.50 -3.34
CA ARG A 943 -0.26 -21.24 -3.87
C ARG A 943 -0.17 -22.72 -3.60
N GLU A 944 1.02 -23.30 -3.70
CA GLU A 944 1.26 -24.70 -3.34
C GLU A 944 1.11 -24.91 -1.83
N TRP A 945 1.67 -24.01 -1.02
CA TRP A 945 1.51 -24.03 0.43
C TRP A 945 0.03 -24.01 0.85
N ASN A 946 -0.77 -23.11 0.26
CA ASN A 946 -2.20 -23.02 0.52
C ASN A 946 -3.00 -24.25 0.04
N ARG A 947 -2.48 -25.02 -0.92
CA ARG A 947 -3.06 -26.30 -1.33
C ARG A 947 -2.73 -27.40 -0.33
N LEU A 948 -1.48 -27.45 0.14
CA LEU A 948 -1.01 -28.43 1.12
C LEU A 948 -1.69 -28.24 2.48
N ALA A 949 -1.87 -27.00 2.94
CA ALA A 949 -2.54 -26.70 4.21
C ALA A 949 -4.00 -27.16 4.30
N LYS A 950 -4.64 -27.50 3.17
CA LYS A 950 -5.99 -28.08 3.12
C LYS A 950 -6.02 -29.61 3.20
N GLY A 951 -4.88 -30.28 3.06
CA GLY A 951 -4.75 -31.73 3.21
C GLY A 951 -4.29 -32.10 4.62
N GLU A 952 -5.12 -32.84 5.34
CA GLU A 952 -4.84 -33.58 6.59
C GLU A 952 -4.44 -32.82 7.88
N ASP A 953 -3.93 -31.58 7.83
CA ASP A 953 -3.50 -30.83 9.04
C ASP A 953 -4.44 -29.66 9.44
N ALA A 954 -5.57 -29.51 8.74
CA ALA A 954 -6.52 -28.41 8.99
C ALA A 954 -7.22 -28.46 10.37
N ALA A 955 -7.10 -29.58 11.10
CA ALA A 955 -7.60 -29.68 12.47
C ALA A 955 -6.58 -29.24 13.54
N VAL A 956 -5.30 -29.06 13.19
CA VAL A 956 -4.22 -28.85 14.18
C VAL A 956 -3.46 -27.52 13.99
N VAL A 957 -3.58 -26.86 12.83
CA VAL A 957 -2.78 -25.64 12.52
C VAL A 957 -3.63 -24.37 12.33
N MET A 958 -4.84 -24.33 12.88
CA MET A 958 -5.56 -23.07 13.14
C MET A 958 -5.35 -22.58 14.57
N ASP A 959 -4.08 -22.54 14.98
CA ASP A 959 -3.64 -21.52 15.91
C ASP A 959 -2.62 -20.69 15.14
N SER A 960 -2.94 -19.41 14.94
CA SER A 960 -1.97 -18.40 14.53
C SER A 960 -0.64 -18.65 15.24
N PRO A 961 0.54 -18.47 14.61
CA PRO A 961 1.80 -18.45 15.35
C PRO A 961 1.76 -17.25 16.29
N ARG A 962 1.16 -17.47 17.47
CA ARG A 962 1.35 -16.63 18.64
C ARG A 962 2.85 -16.69 18.87
N LEU A 963 3.48 -15.53 18.78
CA LEU A 963 4.81 -15.32 19.29
C LEU A 963 4.77 -15.77 20.75
N VAL A 964 5.24 -16.99 21.03
CA VAL A 964 5.37 -17.50 22.39
C VAL A 964 6.53 -16.73 23.01
N ARG A 965 6.24 -15.54 23.51
CA ARG A 965 7.04 -14.93 24.57
C ARG A 965 6.86 -15.86 25.77
N ARG A 966 7.88 -16.68 26.06
CA ARG A 966 7.96 -17.42 27.32
C ARG A 966 8.00 -16.40 28.47
N ASN A 967 6.82 -16.04 28.98
CA ASN A 967 6.65 -15.62 30.36
C ASN A 967 5.86 -16.73 31.05
N THR A 968 6.56 -17.48 31.89
CA THR A 968 5.98 -18.41 32.84
C THR A 968 5.21 -17.65 33.92
N GLY A 969 3.93 -17.97 34.13
CA GLY A 969 3.15 -17.43 35.25
C GLY A 969 1.63 -17.55 35.08
N PHE A 970 1.14 -18.79 35.04
CA PHE A 970 -0.26 -19.20 34.91
C PHE A 970 -1.14 -18.82 36.12
N ALA A 971 -2.42 -18.46 35.90
CA ALA A 971 -3.58 -18.95 36.68
C ALA A 971 -4.91 -18.60 35.99
N PHE A 972 -5.62 -19.64 35.53
CA PHE A 972 -6.98 -19.65 35.00
C PHE A 972 -7.93 -20.17 36.08
N SER A 973 -9.18 -19.67 36.14
CA SER A 973 -10.28 -20.36 36.82
C SER A 973 -11.42 -20.54 35.82
N HIS A 974 -11.54 -21.76 35.31
CA HIS A 974 -12.70 -22.24 34.55
C HIS A 974 -13.59 -23.04 35.50
N CYS A 975 -14.90 -22.99 35.33
CA CYS A 975 -15.78 -24.14 35.63
C CYS A 975 -16.53 -24.52 34.35
N PRO A 976 -16.66 -25.82 34.02
CA PRO A 976 -17.32 -26.31 32.81
C PRO A 976 -18.72 -26.93 33.08
N GLY A 977 -19.62 -26.75 32.10
CA GLY A 977 -20.62 -27.74 31.65
C GLY A 977 -21.80 -28.14 32.56
N GLU A 978 -23.02 -27.81 32.11
CA GLU A 978 -24.18 -28.71 32.21
C GLU A 978 -24.91 -28.73 30.86
N SER A 979 -25.28 -29.94 30.42
CA SER A 979 -25.98 -30.27 29.18
C SER A 979 -27.26 -31.06 29.53
N GLU A 980 -28.29 -30.89 28.69
CA GLU A 980 -29.51 -31.72 28.53
C GLU A 980 -30.42 -32.00 29.74
N MET A 981 -31.65 -31.46 29.69
CA MET A 981 -32.91 -32.24 29.55
C MET A 981 -34.15 -31.37 29.83
N ALA A 982 -34.99 -31.15 28.81
CA ALA A 982 -36.45 -31.23 28.90
C ALA A 982 -37.07 -31.08 27.50
N LEU A 983 -37.25 -32.22 26.84
CA LEU A 983 -38.15 -32.43 25.71
C LEU A 983 -39.60 -32.37 26.21
N GLY A 984 -40.45 -31.62 25.52
CA GLY A 984 -41.85 -31.97 25.28
C GLY A 984 -42.87 -31.72 26.39
N MET A 985 -43.71 -30.71 26.19
CA MET A 985 -45.16 -30.84 25.91
C MET A 985 -45.89 -29.57 26.36
N TYR A 986 -46.45 -28.82 25.41
CA TYR A 986 -47.88 -28.51 25.44
C TYR A 986 -48.36 -28.19 24.02
N ARG A 987 -49.21 -29.08 23.52
CA ARG A 987 -50.03 -28.95 22.31
C ARG A 987 -51.46 -28.93 22.81
N SER A 988 -52.24 -27.89 22.52
CA SER A 988 -53.72 -27.86 22.59
C SER A 988 -54.17 -26.42 22.37
N SER A 989 -54.58 -26.07 21.15
CA SER A 989 -55.99 -26.05 20.72
C SER A 989 -56.89 -25.04 21.43
N ASN A 990 -57.31 -24.06 20.62
CA ASN A 990 -58.61 -23.39 20.60
C ASN A 990 -59.70 -23.94 21.54
N THR A 991 -60.23 -23.03 22.37
CA THR A 991 -61.65 -22.88 22.75
C THR A 991 -61.94 -21.38 22.78
N ARG A 992 -62.46 -20.75 21.71
CA ARG A 992 -63.86 -20.57 21.28
C ARG A 992 -64.82 -19.90 22.29
N GLY A 993 -65.43 -18.80 21.81
CA GLY A 993 -66.68 -18.17 22.27
C GLY A 993 -66.44 -16.74 22.75
N GLN A 994 -67.03 -15.65 22.24
CA GLN A 994 -68.23 -15.34 21.44
C GLN A 994 -67.85 -14.06 20.62
N SER A 995 -68.47 -13.61 19.52
CA SER A 995 -69.84 -13.69 19.01
C SER A 995 -69.82 -13.23 17.54
N ARG A 996 -70.65 -13.88 16.72
CA ARG A 996 -71.00 -13.51 15.34
C ARG A 996 -71.90 -12.27 15.32
N ALA A 997 -71.70 -11.41 14.33
CA ALA A 997 -72.73 -10.98 13.37
C ALA A 997 -72.04 -10.24 12.22
N GLY A 998 -72.08 -10.79 11.02
CA GLY A 998 -71.68 -10.08 9.80
C GLY A 998 -72.90 -9.68 9.00
N GLN A 999 -72.74 -8.78 8.04
CA GLN A 999 -73.20 -8.98 6.66
C GLN A 999 -72.90 -7.80 5.74
N ARG A 1000 -72.32 -8.19 4.59
CA ARG A 1000 -72.61 -7.81 3.19
C ARG A 1000 -72.55 -6.37 2.69
N SER A 1001 -72.00 -6.31 1.48
CA SER A 1001 -72.03 -5.25 0.48
C SER A 1001 -73.41 -5.08 -0.18
N ASP A 1002 -73.53 -3.91 -0.83
CA ASP A 1002 -74.40 -3.51 -1.94
C ASP A 1002 -75.90 -3.23 -1.66
N LEU A 1003 -76.29 -1.94 -1.77
CA LEU A 1003 -77.16 -1.39 -2.83
C LEU A 1003 -77.76 0.00 -2.48
N THR A 1004 -77.65 0.92 -3.45
CA THR A 1004 -78.62 1.97 -3.90
C THR A 1004 -79.11 3.12 -2.99
N ASP A 1005 -78.70 4.34 -3.39
CA ASP A 1005 -79.51 5.42 -4.00
C ASP A 1005 -80.50 6.28 -3.16
N VAL A 1006 -80.74 7.51 -3.69
CA VAL A 1006 -81.60 8.65 -3.22
C VAL A 1006 -80.81 9.71 -2.40
N GLY A 1007 -80.72 11.00 -2.73
CA GLY A 1007 -81.38 11.87 -3.71
C GLY A 1007 -81.86 13.18 -3.04
N LEU A 1008 -81.83 14.31 -3.78
CA LEU A 1008 -82.52 15.62 -3.57
C LEU A 1008 -81.78 16.74 -2.77
N ARG A 1009 -81.75 18.04 -3.16
CA ARG A 1009 -82.17 18.84 -4.35
C ARG A 1009 -81.77 20.35 -4.17
N VAL A 1010 -81.65 21.11 -5.29
CA VAL A 1010 -81.83 22.60 -5.51
C VAL A 1010 -80.62 23.54 -5.19
N GLN A 1011 -80.16 24.54 -5.98
CA GLN A 1011 -80.50 25.22 -7.26
C GLN A 1011 -79.25 25.93 -7.88
N SER A 1012 -79.37 26.32 -9.16
CA SER A 1012 -78.43 26.86 -10.18
C SER A 1012 -78.55 28.41 -10.41
N PRO A 1013 -78.10 29.05 -11.53
CA PRO A 1013 -76.78 29.12 -12.24
C PRO A 1013 -76.36 30.56 -12.75
N SER A 1014 -75.14 30.69 -13.33
CA SER A 1014 -74.88 31.41 -14.61
C SER A 1014 -73.44 31.24 -15.20
N SER A 1015 -73.36 30.89 -16.50
CA SER A 1015 -72.46 31.32 -17.63
C SER A 1015 -70.92 31.09 -17.75
N SER A 1016 -70.55 30.34 -18.83
CA SER A 1016 -69.59 30.64 -19.96
C SER A 1016 -68.05 30.72 -19.72
N THR A 1017 -67.08 30.35 -20.58
CA THR A 1017 -66.93 29.81 -21.97
C THR A 1017 -65.41 29.52 -22.25
N ALA A 1018 -65.12 28.51 -23.10
CA ALA A 1018 -64.10 28.39 -24.18
C ALA A 1018 -62.53 28.41 -23.98
N ASP A 1019 -61.92 27.36 -24.58
CA ASP A 1019 -60.74 27.24 -25.49
C ASP A 1019 -59.27 27.61 -25.14
N GLY A 1020 -58.33 26.71 -25.53
CA GLY A 1020 -57.19 27.07 -26.40
C GLY A 1020 -55.73 26.77 -25.95
N SER A 1021 -55.15 25.70 -26.52
CA SER A 1021 -53.74 25.40 -26.93
C SER A 1021 -52.51 26.29 -26.58
N SER A 1022 -51.38 25.59 -26.32
CA SER A 1022 -49.90 25.87 -26.38
C SER A 1022 -49.35 26.98 -27.32
N PRO A 1023 -48.01 27.34 -27.39
CA PRO A 1023 -46.77 26.92 -26.68
C PRO A 1023 -45.81 28.08 -26.22
N SER A 1024 -44.63 27.71 -25.66
CA SER A 1024 -43.39 28.49 -25.35
C SER A 1024 -42.89 29.44 -26.50
N PRO A 1025 -41.95 30.44 -26.35
CA PRO A 1025 -40.64 30.40 -25.62
C PRO A 1025 -40.01 31.76 -25.13
N LYS A 1026 -38.72 31.72 -24.71
CA LYS A 1026 -37.70 32.80 -24.43
C LYS A 1026 -37.58 33.23 -22.95
N ALA A 1027 -36.44 33.10 -22.24
CA ALA A 1027 -35.03 33.55 -22.40
C ALA A 1027 -34.73 34.83 -21.58
N LEU A 1028 -33.54 34.85 -20.94
CA LEU A 1028 -32.91 35.86 -20.05
C LEU A 1028 -33.37 35.78 -18.58
N ASP A 1029 -32.54 35.64 -17.54
CA ASP A 1029 -31.08 35.80 -17.33
C ASP A 1029 -30.43 34.59 -16.63
#